data_AF-A0AAU7DVE5-F1
#
_entry.id   AF-A0AAU7DVE5-F1
#
_cell.length_a   1.000
_cell.length_b   1.000
_cell.length_c   1.000
_cell.angle_alpha   90.00
_cell.angle_beta   90.00
_cell.angle_gamma   90.00
#
_symmetry.space_group_name_H-M   'P 1'
#
loop_
_entity.id
_entity.type
_entity.pdbx_description
1 polymer ?
#
loop_
_entity_poly.entity_id
_entity_poly.type
_entity_poly.pdbx_seq_one_letter_code
_entity_poly.pdbx_strand_id
1 'polypeptide(L)'
;MRIKWRTSGVAGAMALLLSASLVPVATATEVPVETAAAEAAVETQAEVETVEQVAPVAEDEVAQPVATAAGAVNGYYDNVDQKLIKAISASSEELTGEGLVNGRIAATLDGKVDTFWHSRWSGVEDPAPHTLIYGTADGNPIPNVARISLSPRGKPHSGRFKDYEVLVRSDAACEAADGWTLLKEGSMDPLDKGDVNIDFEAQDISCVKVVAKSSWDGAEKEQAFASLAEFNLHQFFEGDRPLPEAQPLPPRTPQKPRPLPTGVKSSSEVLDPLALDARIADNDDKTPIALKVPGWNGEDRIVGARKSTTPKVADLETSGINYFVDCEAAESKSEGTQANPWTSIKAVNTHGDFEAGDQILFKRGTTCAGLLHPTGSGVEGNHITIDAYGEPSADLPLLEGRGITESPDNDIPLTLQSQTGHGIESAVVRLFNQEYWTIRNLEITNYSGDENDYNKRRRGVVVALEDFGRGNGFDISDLYIHDVLGRGEKDLGGSGGIQFEAYAGAKKIPTSFGGIEVHHNTIRHVNRSGINEGSDFRSRHSVGGSIQDNAFEVWAGMDVHDNIVSDIGGDAIVTQFASDTEVYNNSVWDSSNHHGGVSKSGNNAAVWAWDADNVKYFNNHVFDTVMPDGTWDGTAFDSDYGTTGTTFEYNITHDNQGGFMLFCGCGGLSTQTVLRYNLSINDGRGGENHAEGPRVFFVAGQTDAEVYNNSFLLYPGANIDKGSGGSSAVTYQNNVFLAQGAVRTGMNDGLAKTSPFRSNLYAGSSGAWPQPGINDNTVEVDLQPADGKGLAPIQVGKKFIAGKGVSIAKGSIADIANNEIPAFQRPDLGAFQVSEALDGLAIQNGGFEVDTEGWELTNGASVTDKSYRGGNHALALDSKDAAASQTFNAGANRTFRVVAAVQASAEGDLPTFSLSNPEGHTVTAQALEAKTTGYAAGEWVNVSAVMRTGWDGTTLSVDIAGPGLVDDVTVELVADYMVDGSFQSRSNSPWSNNGRAEEGVSGGLALAVGGGGTAENVETVVPELGREYTLSAWIKGTDVHVGAKQGYTYKEPAGDKKSQSVTASSDKFAQVSMDYTPTENRFSTFCYNPTEGQVLCDDFTLVDKWDGTVARIGTTVIPGVPINPAEPVTPEEPEIPLTPITPAKPVTPEESEIPLTPITPAKPVTPDADSDSDDEATTGSEDGELPKTGSTAVTVGLVALAALAAGGVFLAFRRKTA
;
A
#
# COMPACT_ATOMS: atom_id res chain seq x y z
N MET A 1 -24.00 -16.58 70.44
CA MET A 1 -23.30 -16.22 71.70
C MET A 1 -21.85 -15.84 71.36
N ARG A 2 -21.09 -15.22 72.26
CA ARG A 2 -19.76 -14.60 71.96
C ARG A 2 -18.58 -15.54 72.30
N ILE A 3 -17.39 -15.27 71.73
CA ILE A 3 -16.02 -15.68 72.22
C ILE A 3 -15.61 -17.16 71.98
N LYS A 4 -14.37 -17.56 71.62
CA LYS A 4 -13.18 -16.92 70.97
C LYS A 4 -12.12 -17.99 70.54
N TRP A 5 -11.51 -17.82 69.36
CA TRP A 5 -10.06 -17.94 68.98
C TRP A 5 -9.18 -19.23 69.16
N ARG A 6 -8.18 -19.31 68.25
CA ARG A 6 -6.82 -19.94 68.29
C ARG A 6 -6.71 -21.46 67.96
N THR A 7 -6.17 -21.84 66.77
CA THR A 7 -4.73 -22.05 66.37
C THR A 7 -4.07 -23.24 67.08
N SER A 8 -3.34 -24.18 66.46
CA SER A 8 -2.69 -24.32 65.12
C SER A 8 -2.74 -25.82 64.71
N GLY A 9 -2.31 -26.36 63.55
CA GLY A 9 -1.54 -25.91 62.38
C GLY A 9 -0.49 -26.99 61.98
N VAL A 10 -0.04 -27.01 60.71
CA VAL A 10 1.08 -27.80 60.11
C VAL A 10 0.79 -29.19 59.45
N ALA A 11 1.27 -29.31 58.19
CA ALA A 11 1.59 -30.50 57.35
C ALA A 11 0.47 -31.45 56.86
N GLY A 12 0.60 -31.99 55.63
CA GLY A 12 -0.34 -33.04 55.17
C GLY A 12 -0.29 -33.67 53.76
N ALA A 13 0.29 -33.06 52.71
CA ALA A 13 0.51 -33.64 51.36
C ALA A 13 -0.70 -34.12 50.47
N MET A 14 -0.50 -33.96 49.15
CA MET A 14 -1.02 -34.75 48.00
C MET A 14 -2.53 -34.99 47.74
N ALA A 15 -2.96 -34.37 46.62
CA ALA A 15 -3.46 -35.02 45.38
C ALA A 15 -4.97 -35.22 45.12
N LEU A 16 -5.24 -35.44 43.82
CA LEU A 16 -6.50 -35.72 43.10
C LEU A 16 -7.60 -34.63 43.01
N LEU A 17 -7.54 -33.91 41.88
CA LEU A 17 -8.51 -33.96 40.77
C LEU A 17 -10.01 -33.65 40.97
N LEU A 18 -10.47 -32.80 40.03
CA LEU A 18 -11.74 -32.83 39.27
C LEU A 18 -13.02 -32.14 39.79
N SER A 19 -13.53 -31.30 38.87
CA SER A 19 -14.93 -31.04 38.51
C SER A 19 -15.87 -30.28 39.49
N ALA A 20 -16.04 -29.00 39.15
CA ALA A 20 -17.29 -28.45 38.60
C ALA A 20 -18.51 -28.15 39.52
N SER A 21 -18.65 -26.85 39.81
CA SER A 21 -19.80 -26.02 39.39
C SER A 21 -21.10 -25.95 40.22
N LEU A 22 -21.81 -24.84 39.97
CA LEU A 22 -23.12 -24.39 40.46
C LEU A 22 -23.11 -23.75 41.88
N VAL A 23 -23.49 -22.46 42.14
CA VAL A 23 -24.59 -21.57 41.65
C VAL A 23 -25.96 -22.03 42.22
N PRO A 24 -26.91 -21.18 42.73
CA PRO A 24 -27.16 -19.75 42.44
C PRO A 24 -27.57 -18.74 43.58
N VAL A 25 -27.41 -17.43 43.30
CA VAL A 25 -28.37 -16.27 43.41
C VAL A 25 -28.96 -15.72 44.75
N ALA A 26 -29.18 -14.38 44.77
CA ALA A 26 -30.08 -13.53 45.60
C ALA A 26 -29.70 -13.22 47.07
N THR A 27 -30.00 -12.06 47.70
CA THR A 27 -30.59 -10.71 47.38
C THR A 27 -30.35 -9.78 48.62
N ALA A 28 -30.61 -8.45 48.68
CA ALA A 28 -30.61 -7.27 47.77
C ALA A 28 -30.95 -5.98 48.58
N THR A 29 -30.89 -4.77 47.97
CA THR A 29 -31.47 -3.44 48.39
C THR A 29 -31.09 -2.83 49.78
N GLU A 30 -30.97 -1.52 50.04
CA GLU A 30 -30.99 -0.25 49.26
C GLU A 30 -30.60 0.96 50.19
N VAL A 31 -29.92 2.01 49.66
CA VAL A 31 -30.11 3.48 50.00
C VAL A 31 -29.73 3.92 51.46
N PRO A 32 -29.57 5.22 51.92
CA PRO A 32 -29.62 6.58 51.31
C PRO A 32 -28.46 7.63 51.60
N VAL A 33 -28.43 8.75 50.82
CA VAL A 33 -28.31 10.21 51.21
C VAL A 33 -26.98 10.97 51.57
N GLU A 34 -26.61 11.91 50.65
CA GLU A 34 -26.35 13.39 50.75
C GLU A 34 -25.19 14.17 51.50
N THR A 35 -24.40 14.92 50.68
CA THR A 35 -24.11 16.41 50.70
C THR A 35 -23.07 17.13 51.62
N ALA A 36 -22.72 18.36 51.18
CA ALA A 36 -21.93 19.48 51.74
C ALA A 36 -20.37 19.34 51.77
N ALA A 37 -19.49 20.23 51.27
CA ALA A 37 -19.46 21.64 50.78
C ALA A 37 -19.05 22.75 51.80
N ALA A 38 -17.95 23.49 51.51
CA ALA A 38 -17.56 24.83 52.02
C ALA A 38 -16.24 25.36 51.35
N GLU A 39 -15.94 26.66 51.48
CA GLU A 39 -14.87 27.40 50.76
C GLU A 39 -13.83 28.11 51.68
N ALA A 40 -12.65 28.48 51.13
CA ALA A 40 -11.81 29.70 51.40
C ALA A 40 -10.40 29.50 50.77
N ALA A 41 -9.75 30.37 49.96
CA ALA A 41 -9.66 31.83 49.81
C ALA A 41 -8.51 32.51 50.61
N VAL A 42 -7.59 33.22 49.92
CA VAL A 42 -6.79 34.43 50.32
C VAL A 42 -5.83 34.85 49.16
N GLU A 43 -5.28 36.08 49.21
CA GLU A 43 -4.87 36.94 48.06
C GLU A 43 -3.55 37.73 48.31
N THR A 44 -2.78 38.11 47.25
CA THR A 44 -1.94 39.35 47.07
C THR A 44 -1.18 39.32 45.72
N GLN A 45 -1.24 40.31 44.80
CA GLN A 45 -0.45 41.58 44.67
C GLN A 45 1.07 41.38 44.41
N ALA A 46 1.83 42.15 43.60
CA ALA A 46 1.68 43.38 42.77
C ALA A 46 3.00 43.55 41.91
N GLU A 47 3.25 44.45 40.92
CA GLU A 47 2.54 45.37 39.97
C GLU A 47 3.63 46.12 39.10
N VAL A 48 3.29 47.01 38.13
CA VAL A 48 4.17 48.03 37.43
C VAL A 48 5.11 47.46 36.30
N GLU A 49 5.41 48.03 35.11
CA GLU A 49 5.19 49.27 34.26
C GLU A 49 5.21 48.79 32.75
N THR A 50 4.69 49.35 31.62
CA THR A 50 4.14 50.63 31.05
C THR A 50 5.12 51.61 30.35
N VAL A 51 4.61 52.47 29.41
CA VAL A 51 5.28 53.52 28.55
C VAL A 51 5.82 53.00 27.17
N GLU A 52 5.57 53.58 25.95
CA GLU A 52 4.53 54.53 25.45
C GLU A 52 4.15 54.45 23.92
N GLN A 53 4.70 55.27 23.00
CA GLN A 53 4.14 55.67 21.67
C GLN A 53 5.24 55.97 20.58
N VAL A 54 5.09 56.48 19.32
CA VAL A 54 4.13 57.44 18.64
C VAL A 54 4.08 57.28 17.08
N ALA A 55 3.02 57.76 16.42
CA ALA A 55 2.84 57.98 14.94
C ALA A 55 3.16 59.47 14.54
N PRO A 56 2.45 60.25 13.67
CA PRO A 56 1.63 60.08 12.41
C PRO A 56 2.22 60.89 11.19
N VAL A 57 1.61 61.14 9.99
CA VAL A 57 0.57 62.12 9.49
C VAL A 57 0.58 62.00 7.91
N ALA A 58 -0.50 61.87 7.08
CA ALA A 58 -1.52 62.81 6.51
C ALA A 58 -0.98 64.01 5.65
N GLU A 59 -1.70 64.72 4.74
CA GLU A 59 -3.10 64.74 4.21
C GLU A 59 -3.26 64.17 2.74
N ASP A 60 -3.90 64.66 1.65
CA ASP A 60 -4.54 65.93 1.15
C ASP A 60 -5.57 65.66 -0.05
N GLU A 61 -6.12 66.67 -0.78
CA GLU A 61 -7.38 66.68 -1.60
C GLU A 61 -7.40 66.66 -3.19
N VAL A 62 -8.46 66.04 -3.78
CA VAL A 62 -9.45 66.46 -4.85
C VAL A 62 -9.10 66.81 -6.34
N ALA A 63 -9.78 66.12 -7.30
CA ALA A 63 -10.53 66.70 -8.47
C ALA A 63 -11.30 65.64 -9.33
N GLN A 64 -12.41 66.02 -10.00
CA GLN A 64 -13.26 65.15 -10.88
C GLN A 64 -13.84 65.92 -12.09
N PRO A 65 -13.90 65.32 -13.31
CA PRO A 65 -15.13 65.39 -14.13
C PRO A 65 -15.46 64.12 -14.96
N VAL A 66 -16.64 64.12 -15.59
CA VAL A 66 -17.45 62.93 -15.94
C VAL A 66 -17.16 62.22 -17.29
N ALA A 67 -17.05 60.89 -17.19
CA ALA A 67 -17.37 59.80 -18.14
C ALA A 67 -16.86 59.79 -19.61
N THR A 68 -16.06 58.75 -19.89
CA THR A 68 -16.18 57.88 -21.08
C THR A 68 -16.16 56.44 -20.59
N ALA A 69 -16.83 55.51 -21.29
CA ALA A 69 -16.92 54.10 -20.86
C ALA A 69 -15.53 53.49 -20.64
N ALA A 70 -15.35 52.81 -19.50
CA ALA A 70 -14.14 52.04 -19.24
C ALA A 70 -14.02 50.90 -20.26
N GLY A 71 -12.82 50.65 -20.77
CA GLY A 71 -12.52 49.37 -21.43
C GLY A 71 -12.60 48.25 -20.41
N ALA A 72 -12.76 47.00 -20.87
CA ALA A 72 -12.76 45.84 -19.98
C ALA A 72 -11.42 45.76 -19.23
N VAL A 73 -11.41 46.24 -17.99
CA VAL A 73 -10.28 46.06 -17.08
C VAL A 73 -10.34 44.62 -16.62
N ASN A 74 -9.22 43.90 -16.74
CA ASN A 74 -9.11 42.58 -16.15
C ASN A 74 -9.32 42.75 -14.63
N GLY A 75 -10.21 41.97 -14.03
CA GLY A 75 -10.76 42.31 -12.72
C GLY A 75 -11.74 41.27 -12.18
N TYR A 76 -11.93 41.28 -10.87
CA TYR A 76 -12.71 40.27 -10.14
C TYR A 76 -13.63 40.89 -9.09
N TYR A 77 -14.61 40.11 -8.64
CA TYR A 77 -15.61 40.50 -7.65
C TYR A 77 -15.49 39.64 -6.38
N ASP A 78 -15.29 40.27 -5.23
CA ASP A 78 -15.26 39.61 -3.91
C ASP A 78 -16.46 40.01 -3.06
N ASN A 79 -17.06 39.05 -2.36
CA ASN A 79 -18.21 39.27 -1.49
C ASN A 79 -17.83 40.11 -0.26
N VAL A 80 -18.62 41.13 0.04
CA VAL A 80 -18.59 41.83 1.33
C VAL A 80 -19.13 40.89 2.41
N ASP A 81 -18.42 40.74 3.53
CA ASP A 81 -18.94 40.01 4.69
C ASP A 81 -20.29 40.60 5.12
N GLN A 82 -21.35 39.79 5.10
CA GLN A 82 -22.71 40.22 5.46
C GLN A 82 -22.80 40.82 6.88
N LYS A 83 -21.84 40.57 7.77
CA LYS A 83 -21.74 41.26 9.09
C LYS A 83 -21.48 42.77 8.99
N LEU A 84 -20.92 43.23 7.87
CA LEU A 84 -20.74 44.65 7.52
C LEU A 84 -22.00 45.26 6.89
N ILE A 85 -22.95 44.43 6.48
CA ILE A 85 -24.25 44.81 5.94
C ILE A 85 -25.29 44.71 7.06
N LYS A 86 -26.33 45.54 6.97
CA LYS A 86 -27.42 45.58 7.93
C LYS A 86 -28.73 45.79 7.18
N ALA A 87 -29.67 44.87 7.40
CA ALA A 87 -31.06 45.08 7.00
C ALA A 87 -31.66 46.26 7.80
N ILE A 88 -32.11 47.29 7.09
CA ILE A 88 -32.70 48.50 7.69
C ILE A 88 -34.22 48.37 7.75
N SER A 89 -34.85 48.05 6.61
CA SER A 89 -36.30 47.91 6.53
C SER A 89 -36.74 47.18 5.25
N ALA A 90 -37.76 46.33 5.35
CA ALA A 90 -38.58 45.93 4.21
C ALA A 90 -39.92 46.70 4.22
N SER A 91 -40.52 46.90 3.04
CA SER A 91 -41.88 47.47 2.92
C SER A 91 -42.98 46.50 3.38
N SER A 92 -42.67 45.20 3.45
CA SER A 92 -43.56 44.12 3.86
C SER A 92 -42.73 42.93 4.36
N GLU A 93 -43.23 42.18 5.34
CA GLU A 93 -42.59 40.99 5.91
C GLU A 93 -43.65 39.95 6.33
N GLU A 94 -43.44 38.68 6.00
CA GLU A 94 -44.31 37.58 6.43
C GLU A 94 -43.95 37.08 7.84
N LEU A 95 -44.21 37.92 8.84
CA LEU A 95 -43.84 37.67 10.24
C LEU A 95 -44.61 36.52 10.94
N THR A 96 -45.49 35.80 10.23
CA THR A 96 -46.40 34.81 10.84
C THR A 96 -46.52 33.47 10.10
N GLY A 97 -46.42 33.46 8.77
CA GLY A 97 -46.67 32.27 7.94
C GLY A 97 -45.47 31.36 7.72
N GLU A 98 -44.26 31.92 7.64
CA GLU A 98 -43.05 31.18 7.22
C GLU A 98 -42.18 30.69 8.41
N GLY A 99 -42.42 31.19 9.64
CA GLY A 99 -41.78 30.68 10.86
C GLY A 99 -41.27 31.77 11.81
N LEU A 100 -40.23 31.43 12.59
CA LEU A 100 -39.57 32.39 13.48
C LEU A 100 -38.47 33.21 12.77
N VAL A 101 -37.79 32.61 11.80
CA VAL A 101 -36.68 33.23 11.04
C VAL A 101 -37.17 33.73 9.69
N ASN A 102 -37.76 32.83 8.89
CA ASN A 102 -38.21 33.11 7.53
C ASN A 102 -39.39 34.10 7.52
N GLY A 103 -39.54 34.81 6.40
CA GLY A 103 -40.43 35.96 6.23
C GLY A 103 -39.80 37.31 6.61
N ARG A 104 -38.62 37.33 7.23
CA ARG A 104 -37.95 38.54 7.75
C ARG A 104 -36.82 39.04 6.85
N ILE A 105 -36.59 40.35 6.78
CA ILE A 105 -35.43 40.92 6.08
C ILE A 105 -34.11 40.60 6.78
N ALA A 106 -34.13 40.26 8.08
CA ALA A 106 -32.95 39.75 8.78
C ALA A 106 -32.47 38.37 8.28
N ALA A 107 -33.32 37.66 7.53
CA ALA A 107 -33.02 36.36 6.93
C ALA A 107 -32.49 36.49 5.49
N THR A 108 -31.99 37.66 5.07
CA THR A 108 -31.24 37.83 3.80
C THR A 108 -29.78 38.24 4.02
N LEU A 109 -29.31 38.02 5.25
CA LEU A 109 -27.97 38.32 5.77
C LEU A 109 -27.55 37.27 6.82
N ASP A 110 -28.05 36.03 6.72
CA ASP A 110 -27.74 34.95 7.69
C ASP A 110 -27.03 33.73 7.08
N GLY A 111 -26.61 33.84 5.81
CA GLY A 111 -25.68 32.95 5.11
C GLY A 111 -26.25 31.59 4.73
N LYS A 112 -27.57 31.48 4.49
CA LYS A 112 -28.29 30.21 4.29
C LYS A 112 -29.46 30.39 3.32
N VAL A 113 -29.38 29.79 2.13
CA VAL A 113 -30.44 29.92 1.10
C VAL A 113 -31.79 29.22 1.42
N ASP A 114 -31.86 28.46 2.52
CA ASP A 114 -33.11 27.92 3.09
C ASP A 114 -33.86 28.94 3.98
N THR A 115 -33.20 30.06 4.30
CA THR A 115 -33.74 31.30 4.85
C THR A 115 -33.52 32.42 3.80
N PHE A 116 -34.20 33.57 3.80
CA PHE A 116 -35.66 33.61 3.68
C PHE A 116 -36.39 34.92 4.03
N TRP A 117 -36.18 36.06 3.35
CA TRP A 117 -37.22 37.12 3.34
C TRP A 117 -38.40 36.74 2.44
N HIS A 118 -39.60 37.13 2.85
CA HIS A 118 -40.80 37.05 2.03
C HIS A 118 -41.73 38.24 2.34
N SER A 119 -42.24 38.89 1.30
CA SER A 119 -43.35 39.84 1.45
C SER A 119 -44.59 39.14 2.00
N ARG A 120 -45.43 39.88 2.71
CA ARG A 120 -46.58 39.32 3.40
C ARG A 120 -47.61 38.76 2.43
N TRP A 121 -47.93 37.48 2.59
CA TRP A 121 -48.97 36.77 1.84
C TRP A 121 -50.08 36.23 2.75
N SER A 122 -49.83 36.11 4.07
CA SER A 122 -50.75 35.50 5.02
C SER A 122 -51.70 36.51 5.66
N GLY A 123 -53.00 36.23 5.53
CA GLY A 123 -54.11 36.99 6.11
C GLY A 123 -54.49 38.26 5.35
N VAL A 124 -53.51 39.09 4.97
CA VAL A 124 -53.63 40.21 4.05
C VAL A 124 -52.37 40.25 3.19
N GLU A 125 -52.55 40.23 1.88
CA GLU A 125 -51.48 40.31 0.88
C GLU A 125 -51.10 41.78 0.65
N ASP A 126 -49.81 42.11 0.80
CA ASP A 126 -49.30 43.44 0.46
C ASP A 126 -48.92 43.49 -1.03
N PRO A 127 -49.41 44.46 -1.82
CA PRO A 127 -49.14 44.50 -3.26
C PRO A 127 -47.75 45.08 -3.57
N ALA A 128 -47.09 44.53 -4.60
CA ALA A 128 -45.90 45.12 -5.21
C ALA A 128 -46.16 46.55 -5.72
N PRO A 129 -45.13 47.44 -5.80
CA PRO A 129 -43.71 47.16 -5.63
C PRO A 129 -43.27 46.98 -4.17
N HIS A 130 -42.47 45.94 -3.92
CA HIS A 130 -41.83 45.70 -2.62
C HIS A 130 -40.45 46.33 -2.57
N THR A 131 -40.05 46.89 -1.42
CA THR A 131 -38.76 47.57 -1.23
C THR A 131 -38.00 46.93 -0.09
N LEU A 132 -36.73 46.57 -0.32
CA LEU A 132 -35.77 46.13 0.68
C LEU A 132 -34.67 47.20 0.79
N ILE A 133 -34.41 47.68 2.00
CA ILE A 133 -33.35 48.66 2.28
C ILE A 133 -32.29 48.00 3.15
N TYR A 134 -31.07 48.00 2.63
CA TYR A 134 -29.85 47.61 3.31
C TYR A 134 -28.97 48.84 3.50
N GLY A 135 -28.28 48.90 4.63
CA GLY A 135 -27.26 49.88 4.95
C GLY A 135 -26.02 49.18 5.48
N THR A 136 -24.94 49.91 5.70
CA THR A 136 -23.77 49.36 6.39
C THR A 136 -23.99 49.29 7.89
N ALA A 137 -23.36 48.32 8.55
CA ALA A 137 -23.58 48.02 9.97
C ALA A 137 -23.02 49.10 10.90
N ASP A 138 -21.94 49.78 10.48
CA ASP A 138 -21.28 50.88 11.19
C ASP A 138 -21.67 52.28 10.66
N GLY A 139 -22.30 52.34 9.48
CA GLY A 139 -22.69 53.59 8.81
C GLY A 139 -21.60 54.23 7.94
N ASN A 140 -20.49 53.54 7.67
CA ASN A 140 -19.48 53.99 6.70
C ASN A 140 -19.78 53.43 5.29
N PRO A 141 -19.33 54.06 4.20
CA PRO A 141 -19.47 53.47 2.86
C PRO A 141 -18.58 52.22 2.73
N ILE A 142 -19.10 51.16 2.11
CA ILE A 142 -18.24 50.10 1.56
C ILE A 142 -17.66 50.63 0.25
N PRO A 143 -16.33 50.65 0.05
CA PRO A 143 -15.72 51.20 -1.15
C PRO A 143 -15.75 50.22 -2.33
N ASN A 144 -15.57 50.72 -3.56
CA ASN A 144 -15.42 49.91 -4.78
C ASN A 144 -16.54 48.89 -5.07
N VAL A 145 -17.74 49.04 -4.52
CA VAL A 145 -18.84 48.10 -4.78
C VAL A 145 -19.27 48.26 -6.25
N ALA A 146 -19.39 47.14 -6.96
CA ALA A 146 -19.63 47.11 -8.41
C ALA A 146 -20.60 46.01 -8.86
N ARG A 147 -20.93 45.06 -7.96
CA ARG A 147 -21.98 44.07 -8.16
C ARG A 147 -22.87 43.97 -6.92
N ILE A 148 -24.16 43.79 -7.16
CA ILE A 148 -25.17 43.45 -6.16
C ILE A 148 -25.79 42.13 -6.61
N SER A 149 -25.83 41.13 -5.72
CA SER A 149 -26.36 39.81 -6.05
C SER A 149 -27.58 39.48 -5.21
N LEU A 150 -28.61 39.01 -5.91
CA LEU A 150 -29.93 38.72 -5.36
C LEU A 150 -30.22 37.22 -5.49
N SER A 151 -30.02 36.47 -4.41
CA SER A 151 -30.17 35.02 -4.41
C SER A 151 -31.64 34.62 -4.19
N PRO A 152 -32.25 33.78 -5.02
CA PRO A 152 -33.67 33.45 -4.94
C PRO A 152 -33.99 32.44 -3.84
N ARG A 153 -35.25 32.44 -3.36
CA ARG A 153 -35.78 31.39 -2.46
C ARG A 153 -35.51 29.99 -3.07
N GLY A 154 -35.08 29.06 -2.22
CA GLY A 154 -35.02 27.63 -2.51
C GLY A 154 -36.39 27.03 -2.84
N LYS A 155 -36.54 25.70 -2.76
CA LYS A 155 -37.81 25.05 -3.17
C LYS A 155 -38.94 25.34 -2.16
N PRO A 156 -40.14 25.78 -2.59
CA PRO A 156 -40.53 26.15 -3.96
C PRO A 156 -40.07 27.57 -4.34
N HIS A 157 -39.56 27.73 -5.57
CA HIS A 157 -38.97 28.97 -6.12
C HIS A 157 -39.99 30.10 -6.43
N SER A 158 -41.00 30.25 -5.57
CA SER A 158 -42.03 31.29 -5.65
C SER A 158 -41.53 32.56 -4.97
N GLY A 159 -41.72 33.70 -5.63
CA GLY A 159 -41.36 35.02 -5.13
C GLY A 159 -40.09 35.61 -5.74
N ARG A 160 -39.41 34.89 -6.64
CA ARG A 160 -38.33 35.48 -7.45
C ARG A 160 -38.80 36.79 -8.06
N PHE A 161 -37.95 37.81 -8.07
CA PHE A 161 -38.33 39.06 -8.71
C PHE A 161 -38.47 38.81 -10.22
N LYS A 162 -39.31 39.63 -10.86
CA LYS A 162 -39.42 39.70 -12.31
C LYS A 162 -38.80 41.02 -12.71
N ASP A 163 -39.57 42.10 -12.67
CA ASP A 163 -39.08 43.45 -12.95
C ASP A 163 -38.53 44.07 -11.65
N TYR A 164 -37.38 44.73 -11.71
CA TYR A 164 -36.72 45.31 -10.53
C TYR A 164 -36.02 46.64 -10.80
N GLU A 165 -35.85 47.43 -9.74
CA GLU A 165 -34.91 48.57 -9.65
C GLU A 165 -33.91 48.31 -8.52
N VAL A 166 -32.69 48.79 -8.69
CA VAL A 166 -31.70 48.93 -7.62
C VAL A 166 -31.26 50.40 -7.57
N LEU A 167 -31.38 51.01 -6.41
CA LEU A 167 -30.94 52.36 -6.13
C LEU A 167 -29.92 52.37 -5.00
N VAL A 168 -28.97 53.30 -5.04
CA VAL A 168 -27.86 53.39 -4.09
C VAL A 168 -27.69 54.81 -3.56
N ARG A 169 -26.97 54.94 -2.44
CA ARG A 169 -26.44 56.21 -1.92
C ARG A 169 -25.11 55.96 -1.20
N SER A 170 -24.21 56.93 -1.29
CA SER A 170 -22.90 56.90 -0.62
C SER A 170 -22.92 57.48 0.80
N ASP A 171 -24.01 58.12 1.24
CA ASP A 171 -24.20 58.56 2.63
C ASP A 171 -25.08 57.60 3.46
N ALA A 172 -24.93 57.63 4.78
CA ALA A 172 -25.58 56.71 5.72
C ALA A 172 -27.10 56.93 5.94
N ALA A 173 -27.76 57.88 5.25
CA ALA A 173 -29.16 58.21 5.48
C ALA A 173 -30.13 57.24 4.78
N CYS A 174 -30.02 55.95 5.09
CA CYS A 174 -30.78 54.86 4.43
C CYS A 174 -32.30 54.97 4.58
N GLU A 175 -32.81 55.74 5.55
CA GLU A 175 -34.25 55.98 5.74
C GLU A 175 -34.77 57.24 5.04
N ALA A 176 -33.90 58.05 4.42
CA ALA A 176 -34.30 59.27 3.71
C ALA A 176 -35.11 58.96 2.44
N ALA A 177 -36.13 59.78 2.16
CA ALA A 177 -37.01 59.62 1.00
C ALA A 177 -36.32 60.01 -0.32
N ASP A 178 -35.43 61.00 -0.27
CA ASP A 178 -34.66 61.57 -1.37
C ASP A 178 -33.14 61.28 -1.22
N GLY A 179 -32.35 61.68 -2.22
CA GLY A 179 -30.91 61.39 -2.28
C GLY A 179 -30.55 59.98 -2.77
N TRP A 180 -31.48 59.28 -3.43
CA TRP A 180 -31.24 57.96 -4.04
C TRP A 180 -30.87 58.09 -5.52
N THR A 181 -29.77 57.45 -5.92
CA THR A 181 -29.33 57.33 -7.32
C THR A 181 -29.82 56.00 -7.89
N LEU A 182 -30.52 56.01 -9.03
CA LEU A 182 -30.84 54.78 -9.75
C LEU A 182 -29.56 54.18 -10.33
N LEU A 183 -29.27 52.93 -9.96
CA LEU A 183 -28.07 52.19 -10.37
C LEU A 183 -28.35 51.28 -11.56
N LYS A 184 -29.45 50.52 -11.48
CA LYS A 184 -29.93 49.61 -12.52
C LYS A 184 -31.44 49.47 -12.42
N GLU A 185 -32.08 49.21 -13.56
CA GLU A 185 -33.34 48.48 -13.60
C GLU A 185 -33.22 47.32 -14.58
N GLY A 186 -34.03 46.28 -14.39
CA GLY A 186 -33.95 45.06 -15.19
C GLY A 186 -35.20 44.19 -15.05
N SER A 187 -35.19 43.08 -15.79
CA SER A 187 -36.22 42.04 -15.72
C SER A 187 -35.55 40.66 -15.73
N MET A 188 -35.98 39.76 -14.84
CA MET A 188 -35.44 38.41 -14.67
C MET A 188 -36.29 37.39 -15.45
N ASP A 189 -35.64 36.42 -16.11
CA ASP A 189 -36.36 35.39 -16.88
C ASP A 189 -37.10 34.41 -15.94
N PRO A 190 -38.35 34.01 -16.23
CA PRO A 190 -39.06 33.01 -15.42
C PRO A 190 -38.33 31.66 -15.32
N LEU A 191 -37.47 31.29 -16.27
CA LEU A 191 -36.67 30.07 -16.23
C LEU A 191 -35.38 30.21 -15.41
N ASP A 192 -34.81 31.42 -15.30
CA ASP A 192 -33.53 31.66 -14.62
C ASP A 192 -33.68 31.61 -13.09
N LYS A 193 -33.37 30.44 -12.53
CA LYS A 193 -33.53 30.12 -11.10
C LYS A 193 -32.23 30.30 -10.30
N GLY A 194 -31.22 30.95 -10.89
CA GLY A 194 -29.96 31.30 -10.23
C GLY A 194 -29.96 32.67 -9.53
N ASP A 195 -28.80 33.05 -9.02
CA ASP A 195 -28.54 34.34 -8.40
C ASP A 195 -28.43 35.45 -9.44
N VAL A 196 -29.21 36.52 -9.28
CA VAL A 196 -29.18 37.63 -10.23
C VAL A 196 -28.11 38.64 -9.83
N ASN A 197 -26.98 38.56 -10.54
CA ASN A 197 -25.84 39.46 -10.45
C ASN A 197 -26.12 40.76 -11.22
N ILE A 198 -26.07 41.90 -10.53
CA ILE A 198 -26.38 43.23 -11.06
C ILE A 198 -25.09 44.04 -11.09
N ASP A 199 -24.45 44.11 -12.26
CA ASP A 199 -23.13 44.74 -12.46
C ASP A 199 -23.23 46.21 -12.86
N PHE A 200 -22.32 47.04 -12.33
CA PHE A 200 -22.26 48.50 -12.50
C PHE A 200 -20.84 49.05 -12.28
N GLU A 201 -20.60 50.30 -12.70
CA GLU A 201 -19.33 51.01 -12.47
C GLU A 201 -19.03 51.13 -10.96
N ALA A 202 -17.82 50.72 -10.55
CA ALA A 202 -17.43 50.59 -9.15
C ALA A 202 -17.55 51.92 -8.38
N GLN A 203 -18.22 51.90 -7.22
CA GLN A 203 -18.48 53.09 -6.41
C GLN A 203 -18.72 52.78 -4.92
N ASP A 204 -18.55 53.80 -4.08
CA ASP A 204 -18.72 53.68 -2.64
C ASP A 204 -20.21 53.70 -2.26
N ILE A 205 -20.66 52.66 -1.53
CA ILE A 205 -22.08 52.44 -1.19
C ILE A 205 -22.24 52.35 0.34
N SER A 206 -23.03 53.26 0.90
CA SER A 206 -23.47 53.23 2.30
C SER A 206 -24.85 52.59 2.46
N CYS A 207 -25.74 52.71 1.46
CA CYS A 207 -27.03 52.04 1.46
C CYS A 207 -27.46 51.59 0.05
N VAL A 208 -28.18 50.47 0.01
CA VAL A 208 -28.85 49.93 -1.19
C VAL A 208 -30.34 49.81 -0.93
N LYS A 209 -31.13 50.17 -1.94
CA LYS A 209 -32.57 50.01 -2.00
C LYS A 209 -32.90 49.14 -3.21
N VAL A 210 -33.31 47.91 -2.96
CA VAL A 210 -33.78 46.97 -3.99
C VAL A 210 -35.29 47.06 -4.04
N VAL A 211 -35.86 47.27 -5.23
CA VAL A 211 -37.30 47.40 -5.44
C VAL A 211 -37.76 46.31 -6.41
N ALA A 212 -38.50 45.32 -5.90
CA ALA A 212 -39.16 44.31 -6.71
C ALA A 212 -40.48 44.89 -7.24
N LYS A 213 -40.52 45.28 -8.53
CA LYS A 213 -41.71 45.85 -9.18
C LYS A 213 -42.77 44.78 -9.46
N SER A 214 -42.34 43.55 -9.74
CA SER A 214 -43.16 42.36 -10.01
C SER A 214 -42.38 41.09 -9.65
N SER A 215 -43.04 39.93 -9.64
CA SER A 215 -42.44 38.65 -9.21
C SER A 215 -43.02 37.42 -9.93
N TRP A 216 -42.25 36.34 -9.99
CA TRP A 216 -42.63 35.04 -10.57
C TRP A 216 -43.04 34.03 -9.48
N ASP A 217 -44.10 33.26 -9.74
CA ASP A 217 -44.50 32.10 -8.95
C ASP A 217 -43.65 30.86 -9.28
N GLY A 218 -43.80 29.81 -8.46
CA GLY A 218 -43.12 28.52 -8.67
C GLY A 218 -43.58 27.73 -9.90
N ALA A 219 -44.45 28.31 -10.74
CA ALA A 219 -45.00 27.76 -11.97
C ALA A 219 -44.95 28.81 -13.13
N GLU A 220 -43.99 29.74 -13.05
CA GLU A 220 -43.59 30.68 -14.11
C GLU A 220 -44.67 31.70 -14.53
N LYS A 221 -45.56 32.06 -13.59
CA LYS A 221 -46.58 33.12 -13.74
C LYS A 221 -46.29 34.33 -12.87
N GLU A 222 -46.77 35.48 -13.29
CA GLU A 222 -46.61 36.71 -12.52
C GLU A 222 -47.53 36.74 -11.29
N GLN A 223 -46.97 37.08 -10.13
CA GLN A 223 -47.63 37.20 -8.83
C GLN A 223 -47.20 38.49 -8.09
N ALA A 224 -48.01 38.93 -7.12
CA ALA A 224 -47.79 40.20 -6.42
C ALA A 224 -46.91 40.10 -5.15
N PHE A 225 -46.57 38.88 -4.71
CA PHE A 225 -45.69 38.64 -3.56
C PHE A 225 -44.29 38.17 -4.00
N ALA A 226 -43.27 38.86 -3.49
CA ALA A 226 -41.86 38.61 -3.71
C ALA A 226 -41.17 37.96 -2.50
N SER A 227 -40.01 37.34 -2.73
CA SER A 227 -39.14 36.67 -1.76
C SER A 227 -37.67 36.81 -2.18
N LEU A 228 -36.76 36.77 -1.22
CA LEU A 228 -35.32 36.79 -1.45
C LEU A 228 -34.66 35.88 -0.41
N ALA A 229 -33.75 35.00 -0.83
CA ALA A 229 -32.99 34.16 0.09
C ALA A 229 -31.84 34.96 0.71
N GLU A 230 -30.94 35.50 -0.13
CA GLU A 230 -29.77 36.25 0.32
C GLU A 230 -29.59 37.55 -0.46
N PHE A 231 -28.98 38.54 0.21
CA PHE A 231 -28.53 39.79 -0.38
C PHE A 231 -27.02 39.92 -0.20
N ASN A 232 -26.29 40.12 -1.30
CA ASN A 232 -24.84 40.29 -1.27
C ASN A 232 -24.40 41.55 -2.02
N LEU A 233 -23.38 42.20 -1.46
CA LEU A 233 -22.61 43.27 -2.10
C LEU A 233 -21.25 42.69 -2.50
N HIS A 234 -20.72 43.12 -3.64
CA HIS A 234 -19.42 42.67 -4.12
C HIS A 234 -18.55 43.86 -4.53
N GLN A 235 -17.33 43.89 -4.01
CA GLN A 235 -16.31 44.87 -4.35
C GLN A 235 -15.56 44.40 -5.60
N PHE A 236 -15.31 45.31 -6.55
CA PHE A 236 -14.50 45.03 -7.73
C PHE A 236 -13.08 45.54 -7.55
N PHE A 237 -12.13 44.75 -8.04
CA PHE A 237 -10.71 45.04 -7.98
C PHE A 237 -10.09 44.87 -9.38
N GLU A 238 -9.24 45.82 -9.76
CA GLU A 238 -8.49 45.77 -11.03
C GLU A 238 -7.26 44.85 -10.90
N GLY A 239 -6.94 44.16 -12.01
CA GLY A 239 -5.97 43.08 -12.08
C GLY A 239 -6.64 41.71 -12.13
N ASP A 240 -5.89 40.67 -12.47
CA ASP A 240 -6.34 39.29 -12.20
C ASP A 240 -6.72 39.16 -10.72
N ARG A 241 -7.62 38.22 -10.39
CA ARG A 241 -7.79 37.83 -8.98
C ARG A 241 -6.42 37.40 -8.48
N PRO A 242 -5.80 38.10 -7.50
CA PRO A 242 -4.59 37.58 -6.89
C PRO A 242 -5.01 36.24 -6.33
N LEU A 243 -4.41 35.17 -6.86
CA LEU A 243 -4.92 33.81 -6.68
C LEU A 243 -5.34 33.63 -5.22
N PRO A 244 -6.58 33.17 -4.93
CA PRO A 244 -6.91 32.79 -3.57
C PRO A 244 -5.80 31.86 -3.12
N GLU A 245 -4.99 32.27 -2.13
CA GLU A 245 -3.86 31.48 -1.65
C GLU A 245 -4.44 30.12 -1.29
N ALA A 246 -4.13 29.09 -2.10
CA ALA A 246 -5.09 28.04 -2.47
C ALA A 246 -5.86 27.53 -1.24
N GLN A 247 -7.14 27.94 -1.12
CA GLN A 247 -7.89 28.06 0.14
C GLN A 247 -7.47 26.95 1.12
N PRO A 248 -6.56 27.22 2.07
CA PRO A 248 -5.77 26.15 2.66
C PRO A 248 -6.67 25.30 3.53
N LEU A 249 -6.99 24.10 3.03
CA LEU A 249 -8.02 23.17 3.55
C LEU A 249 -8.16 23.31 5.07
N PRO A 250 -9.26 23.92 5.55
CA PRO A 250 -9.30 24.84 6.68
C PRO A 250 -8.40 24.38 7.83
N PRO A 251 -7.24 25.05 8.02
CA PRO A 251 -5.94 24.40 8.18
C PRO A 251 -6.01 23.20 9.10
N ARG A 252 -6.16 22.02 8.47
CA ARG A 252 -6.44 20.70 9.05
C ARG A 252 -5.83 20.60 10.45
N THR A 253 -6.64 20.84 11.48
CA THR A 253 -6.14 21.28 12.81
C THR A 253 -5.04 20.32 13.27
N PRO A 254 -3.74 20.71 13.23
CA PRO A 254 -2.65 19.74 13.19
C PRO A 254 -2.75 18.83 14.41
N GLN A 255 -2.90 17.52 14.21
CA GLN A 255 -3.60 16.63 15.14
C GLN A 255 -2.99 16.74 16.55
N LYS A 256 -3.64 17.55 17.41
CA LYS A 256 -2.96 18.45 18.37
C LYS A 256 -1.81 17.75 19.09
N PRO A 257 -0.54 18.00 18.69
CA PRO A 257 0.53 16.98 18.66
C PRO A 257 0.53 16.15 19.93
N ARG A 258 -0.02 14.93 19.83
CA ARG A 258 -0.45 14.12 20.98
C ARG A 258 0.64 14.13 22.05
N PRO A 259 0.44 14.80 23.21
CA PRO A 259 1.53 15.16 24.12
C PRO A 259 2.32 13.94 24.55
N LEU A 260 3.57 13.85 24.08
CA LEU A 260 4.41 12.70 24.32
C LEU A 260 4.74 12.58 25.82
N PRO A 261 4.76 11.36 26.38
CA PRO A 261 5.26 11.14 27.73
C PRO A 261 6.68 11.69 27.89
N THR A 262 6.98 12.29 29.05
CA THR A 262 8.26 12.98 29.27
C THR A 262 9.46 12.07 29.04
N GLY A 263 10.30 12.39 28.05
CA GLY A 263 11.50 11.64 27.68
C GLY A 263 11.38 10.82 26.39
N VAL A 264 10.17 10.65 25.84
CA VAL A 264 9.92 9.96 24.57
C VAL A 264 10.35 10.84 23.40
N LYS A 265 11.18 10.29 22.50
CA LYS A 265 11.55 10.92 21.22
C LYS A 265 10.37 10.88 20.26
N SER A 266 10.07 11.99 19.57
CA SER A 266 9.07 11.98 18.49
C SER A 266 9.59 11.30 17.23
N SER A 267 8.68 10.85 16.37
CA SER A 267 9.00 10.46 14.98
C SER A 267 9.72 11.59 14.23
N SER A 268 9.23 12.82 14.35
CA SER A 268 9.88 14.01 13.76
C SER A 268 11.28 14.32 14.30
N GLU A 269 11.63 13.95 15.53
CA GLU A 269 13.01 14.03 16.04
C GLU A 269 13.91 12.95 15.43
N VAL A 270 13.35 11.76 15.13
CA VAL A 270 14.06 10.58 14.62
C VAL A 270 14.18 10.58 13.08
N LEU A 271 13.29 11.26 12.36
CA LEU A 271 13.24 11.27 10.88
C LEU A 271 13.67 12.60 10.24
N ASP A 272 14.14 13.55 11.05
CA ASP A 272 14.43 14.96 10.73
C ASP A 272 13.17 15.80 10.42
N PRO A 273 12.88 16.87 11.20
CA PRO A 273 11.68 17.69 10.98
C PRO A 273 11.69 18.46 9.65
N LEU A 274 12.83 18.58 8.94
CA LEU A 274 12.90 19.24 7.64
C LEU A 274 12.37 18.39 6.47
N ALA A 275 12.26 17.06 6.64
CA ALA A 275 11.65 16.17 5.65
C ALA A 275 10.13 16.05 5.83
N LEU A 276 9.64 16.07 7.08
CA LEU A 276 8.26 15.68 7.40
C LEU A 276 7.25 16.85 7.45
N ASP A 277 7.68 18.05 7.85
CA ASP A 277 6.79 19.05 8.48
C ASP A 277 6.60 20.33 7.64
N ALA A 278 6.65 20.21 6.30
CA ALA A 278 6.77 21.35 5.37
C ALA A 278 5.70 21.44 4.24
N ARG A 279 4.52 20.84 4.46
CA ARG A 279 3.30 20.92 3.61
C ARG A 279 3.46 20.40 2.17
N ILE A 280 3.16 19.12 1.97
CA ILE A 280 3.20 18.42 0.69
C ILE A 280 1.74 18.22 0.23
N ALA A 281 1.12 19.33 -0.17
CA ALA A 281 -0.26 19.41 -0.66
C ALA A 281 -0.40 20.51 -1.72
N ASP A 282 0.19 21.69 -1.47
CA ASP A 282 -0.04 22.91 -2.28
C ASP A 282 1.23 23.39 -3.02
N ASN A 283 2.06 22.48 -3.55
CA ASN A 283 3.31 22.87 -4.22
C ASN A 283 3.88 21.86 -5.25
N ASP A 284 3.54 22.04 -6.53
CA ASP A 284 4.05 21.32 -7.71
C ASP A 284 5.56 21.05 -7.77
N ASP A 285 6.37 21.93 -7.19
CA ASP A 285 7.83 21.81 -7.26
C ASP A 285 8.43 20.96 -6.15
N LYS A 286 7.69 20.66 -5.08
CA LYS A 286 8.17 19.99 -3.86
C LYS A 286 7.58 18.59 -3.65
N THR A 287 8.14 17.61 -4.33
CA THR A 287 8.12 16.22 -3.86
C THR A 287 9.32 15.99 -2.94
N PRO A 288 9.13 15.97 -1.61
CA PRO A 288 9.93 15.06 -0.79
C PRO A 288 9.18 14.57 0.46
N ILE A 289 8.43 13.46 0.35
CA ILE A 289 8.17 12.63 1.54
C ILE A 289 9.35 11.65 1.72
N ALA A 290 9.81 11.06 0.61
CA ALA A 290 11.17 10.58 0.33
C ALA A 290 12.19 10.74 1.47
N LEU A 291 12.11 9.86 2.49
CA LEU A 291 12.96 9.90 3.66
C LEU A 291 14.37 9.44 3.31
N LYS A 292 15.35 10.25 3.68
CA LYS A 292 16.77 10.00 3.40
C LYS A 292 17.40 9.14 4.50
N VAL A 293 17.77 7.91 4.17
CA VAL A 293 18.46 6.96 5.05
C VAL A 293 19.92 6.80 4.61
N PRO A 294 20.90 7.39 5.33
CA PRO A 294 22.28 7.42 4.84
C PRO A 294 23.02 6.08 4.94
N GLY A 295 23.45 5.57 3.79
CA GLY A 295 24.34 4.42 3.67
C GLY A 295 25.80 4.78 3.93
N TRP A 296 26.58 3.78 4.36
CA TRP A 296 27.99 4.00 4.74
C TRP A 296 28.95 3.88 3.57
N ASN A 297 28.51 3.27 2.46
CA ASN A 297 29.14 3.36 1.15
C ASN A 297 29.07 4.79 0.56
N GLY A 298 28.26 5.68 1.15
CA GLY A 298 28.01 7.04 0.65
C GLY A 298 26.79 7.15 -0.27
N GLU A 299 26.04 6.06 -0.47
CA GLU A 299 24.79 6.05 -1.23
C GLU A 299 23.60 5.97 -0.28
N ASP A 300 22.80 7.01 -0.25
CA ASP A 300 21.62 7.07 0.61
C ASP A 300 20.43 6.30 0.02
N ARG A 301 19.71 5.51 0.83
CA ARG A 301 18.40 5.01 0.41
C ARG A 301 17.36 6.11 0.60
N ILE A 302 16.45 6.22 -0.37
CA ILE A 302 15.33 7.15 -0.37
C ILE A 302 14.05 6.34 -0.19
N VAL A 303 13.34 6.51 0.93
CA VAL A 303 12.17 5.71 1.32
C VAL A 303 10.89 6.52 1.12
N GLY A 304 9.91 6.01 0.37
CA GLY A 304 8.70 6.75 0.01
C GLY A 304 8.83 7.62 -1.25
N ALA A 305 7.78 8.40 -1.53
CA ALA A 305 7.45 8.89 -2.87
C ALA A 305 8.49 9.85 -3.46
N ARG A 306 9.00 9.48 -4.65
CA ARG A 306 9.99 10.24 -5.42
C ARG A 306 9.29 11.19 -6.40
N LYS A 307 10.03 12.19 -6.92
CA LYS A 307 9.50 13.10 -7.94
C LYS A 307 9.42 12.40 -9.29
N SER A 308 8.26 12.49 -9.95
CA SER A 308 8.06 11.98 -11.29
C SER A 308 9.01 12.59 -12.32
N THR A 309 9.35 11.79 -13.33
CA THR A 309 10.06 12.22 -14.54
C THR A 309 9.14 12.39 -15.75
N THR A 310 7.84 12.12 -15.61
CA THR A 310 6.83 12.29 -16.67
C THR A 310 6.76 13.76 -17.10
N PRO A 311 6.75 14.06 -18.42
CA PRO A 311 6.50 15.41 -18.91
C PRO A 311 5.10 15.89 -18.53
N LYS A 312 4.97 17.12 -17.98
CA LYS A 312 3.66 17.75 -17.63
C LYS A 312 2.72 17.99 -18.83
N VAL A 313 3.18 17.75 -20.06
CA VAL A 313 2.43 17.88 -21.32
C VAL A 313 2.83 16.75 -22.26
N ALA A 314 1.91 16.37 -23.14
CA ALA A 314 2.10 15.29 -24.10
C ALA A 314 3.29 15.53 -25.05
N ASP A 315 4.06 14.47 -25.26
CA ASP A 315 4.81 14.32 -26.50
C ASP A 315 3.82 13.98 -27.62
N LEU A 316 3.86 14.75 -28.69
CA LEU A 316 2.88 14.68 -29.80
C LEU A 316 3.37 13.77 -30.94
N GLU A 317 4.60 13.25 -30.86
CA GLU A 317 5.24 12.42 -31.90
C GLU A 317 4.83 10.93 -31.79
N THR A 318 3.52 10.65 -31.87
CA THR A 318 2.92 9.30 -31.78
C THR A 318 2.57 8.70 -33.15
N SER A 319 2.20 7.41 -33.14
CA SER A 319 1.75 6.65 -34.32
C SER A 319 0.27 6.85 -34.70
N GLY A 320 -0.56 7.36 -33.79
CA GLY A 320 -2.01 7.52 -33.96
C GLY A 320 -2.46 8.94 -34.25
N ILE A 321 -3.70 9.26 -33.88
CA ILE A 321 -4.34 10.57 -34.05
C ILE A 321 -4.41 11.28 -32.70
N ASN A 322 -3.94 12.53 -32.67
CA ASN A 322 -4.00 13.38 -31.49
C ASN A 322 -5.28 14.22 -31.50
N TYR A 323 -6.21 13.88 -30.61
CA TYR A 323 -7.48 14.57 -30.39
C TYR A 323 -7.37 15.56 -29.23
N PHE A 324 -7.80 16.81 -29.44
CA PHE A 324 -7.61 17.91 -28.49
C PHE A 324 -8.95 18.34 -27.87
N VAL A 325 -8.95 18.54 -26.55
CA VAL A 325 -10.12 18.91 -25.73
C VAL A 325 -9.85 20.20 -24.97
N ASP A 326 -10.74 21.18 -25.13
CA ASP A 326 -10.71 22.50 -24.49
C ASP A 326 -12.14 22.85 -24.10
N CYS A 327 -12.56 22.49 -22.88
CA CYS A 327 -13.95 22.68 -22.42
C CYS A 327 -14.35 24.15 -22.23
N GLU A 328 -13.41 25.09 -22.42
CA GLU A 328 -13.64 26.54 -22.37
C GLU A 328 -13.61 27.18 -23.78
N ALA A 329 -13.30 26.41 -24.82
CA ALA A 329 -13.42 26.87 -26.20
C ALA A 329 -14.89 26.96 -26.65
N ALA A 330 -15.17 27.91 -27.54
CA ALA A 330 -16.53 28.16 -28.01
C ALA A 330 -17.05 27.05 -28.96
N GLU A 331 -18.11 26.34 -28.57
CA GLU A 331 -18.75 25.16 -29.19
C GLU A 331 -18.83 25.13 -30.72
N SER A 332 -18.87 26.29 -31.36
CA SER A 332 -18.89 26.54 -32.82
C SER A 332 -17.81 25.81 -33.65
N LYS A 333 -16.85 25.13 -33.02
CA LYS A 333 -15.60 24.61 -33.58
C LYS A 333 -15.19 23.24 -32.98
N SER A 334 -16.14 22.39 -32.59
CA SER A 334 -15.86 21.08 -31.99
C SER A 334 -15.49 20.00 -33.03
N GLU A 335 -14.26 20.05 -33.58
CA GLU A 335 -13.74 19.05 -34.56
C GLU A 335 -12.71 18.07 -33.96
N GLY A 336 -12.20 18.33 -32.75
CA GLY A 336 -11.18 17.51 -32.08
C GLY A 336 -9.75 17.79 -32.52
N THR A 337 -9.51 18.79 -33.38
CA THR A 337 -8.15 19.20 -33.78
C THR A 337 -7.63 20.33 -32.89
N GLN A 338 -6.31 20.51 -32.77
CA GLN A 338 -5.73 21.56 -31.92
C GLN A 338 -6.24 22.99 -32.22
N ALA A 339 -6.67 23.26 -33.46
CA ALA A 339 -7.22 24.56 -33.88
C ALA A 339 -8.75 24.69 -33.72
N ASN A 340 -9.44 23.55 -33.56
CA ASN A 340 -10.89 23.38 -33.44
C ASN A 340 -11.14 22.21 -32.43
N PRO A 341 -10.78 22.38 -31.14
CA PRO A 341 -10.81 21.29 -30.16
C PRO A 341 -12.24 20.91 -29.76
N TRP A 342 -12.42 19.69 -29.25
CA TRP A 342 -13.67 19.26 -28.62
C TRP A 342 -13.95 20.08 -27.36
N THR A 343 -15.18 20.54 -27.19
CA THR A 343 -15.55 21.49 -26.11
C THR A 343 -16.30 20.82 -24.94
N SER A 344 -16.28 19.49 -24.84
CA SER A 344 -16.89 18.75 -23.72
C SER A 344 -16.43 17.28 -23.67
N ILE A 345 -16.52 16.67 -22.49
CA ILE A 345 -16.38 15.21 -22.30
C ILE A 345 -17.38 14.42 -23.17
N LYS A 346 -18.60 14.94 -23.37
CA LYS A 346 -19.61 14.32 -24.25
C LYS A 346 -19.12 14.13 -25.68
N ALA A 347 -18.31 15.05 -26.22
CA ALA A 347 -17.75 14.89 -27.55
C ALA A 347 -16.75 13.71 -27.62
N VAL A 348 -15.89 13.56 -26.60
CA VAL A 348 -14.99 12.39 -26.46
C VAL A 348 -15.79 11.10 -26.39
N ASN A 349 -16.80 11.05 -25.51
CA ASN A 349 -17.65 9.88 -25.28
C ASN A 349 -18.54 9.48 -26.48
N THR A 350 -18.67 10.33 -27.50
CA THR A 350 -19.52 10.10 -28.68
C THR A 350 -18.75 10.05 -30.00
N HIS A 351 -17.42 10.09 -29.95
CA HIS A 351 -16.53 9.95 -31.11
C HIS A 351 -16.65 8.57 -31.78
N GLY A 352 -16.54 7.51 -30.97
CA GLY A 352 -16.43 6.13 -31.42
C GLY A 352 -15.32 5.40 -30.66
N ASP A 353 -14.95 4.21 -31.15
CA ASP A 353 -13.77 3.50 -30.67
C ASP A 353 -12.50 4.22 -31.14
N PHE A 354 -11.57 4.46 -30.20
CA PHE A 354 -10.22 4.97 -30.50
C PHE A 354 -9.30 3.82 -30.93
N GLU A 355 -8.34 4.13 -31.80
CA GLU A 355 -7.42 3.16 -32.39
C GLU A 355 -6.04 3.19 -31.70
N ALA A 356 -5.27 2.11 -31.81
CA ALA A 356 -4.01 1.97 -31.09
C ALA A 356 -2.99 3.10 -31.42
N GLY A 357 -2.54 3.82 -30.39
CA GLY A 357 -1.63 4.96 -30.49
C GLY A 357 -2.30 6.33 -30.55
N ASP A 358 -3.64 6.40 -30.56
CA ASP A 358 -4.39 7.65 -30.47
C ASP A 358 -4.16 8.36 -29.11
N GLN A 359 -4.20 9.69 -29.11
CA GLN A 359 -4.12 10.50 -27.90
C GLN A 359 -5.40 11.33 -27.69
N ILE A 360 -5.87 11.41 -26.44
CA ILE A 360 -6.96 12.28 -25.99
C ILE A 360 -6.35 13.33 -25.06
N LEU A 361 -6.14 14.53 -25.58
CA LEU A 361 -5.34 15.59 -24.97
C LEU A 361 -6.22 16.68 -24.37
N PHE A 362 -6.28 16.76 -23.05
CA PHE A 362 -7.02 17.80 -22.34
C PHE A 362 -6.14 19.05 -22.10
N LYS A 363 -6.72 20.24 -22.28
CA LYS A 363 -5.96 21.49 -22.15
C LYS A 363 -5.71 21.85 -20.69
N ARG A 364 -4.43 22.05 -20.33
CA ARG A 364 -3.99 22.55 -19.02
C ARG A 364 -4.68 23.87 -18.66
N GLY A 365 -5.07 24.00 -17.39
CA GLY A 365 -5.81 25.14 -16.87
C GLY A 365 -7.25 25.26 -17.39
N THR A 366 -7.91 24.15 -17.77
CA THR A 366 -9.34 24.13 -18.12
C THR A 366 -10.13 23.15 -17.27
N THR A 367 -11.41 23.47 -16.99
CA THR A 367 -12.33 22.57 -16.26
C THR A 367 -13.30 21.87 -17.21
N CYS A 368 -13.26 20.54 -17.23
CA CYS A 368 -14.14 19.67 -18.00
C CYS A 368 -15.10 18.89 -17.09
N ALA A 369 -16.35 19.35 -16.99
CA ALA A 369 -17.36 18.69 -16.17
C ALA A 369 -18.04 17.50 -16.89
N GLY A 370 -18.27 16.41 -16.16
CA GLY A 370 -18.90 15.19 -16.66
C GLY A 370 -18.16 13.91 -16.28
N LEU A 371 -18.58 12.79 -16.88
CA LEU A 371 -17.98 11.46 -16.66
C LEU A 371 -17.42 10.94 -17.99
N LEU A 372 -16.11 10.72 -18.06
CA LEU A 372 -15.34 10.33 -19.23
C LEU A 372 -15.36 8.80 -19.42
N HIS A 373 -15.73 8.36 -20.62
CA HIS A 373 -15.88 6.95 -20.96
C HIS A 373 -15.62 6.66 -22.46
N PRO A 374 -14.39 6.87 -22.95
CA PRO A 374 -14.00 6.52 -24.31
C PRO A 374 -14.00 4.99 -24.52
N THR A 375 -14.17 4.54 -25.76
CA THR A 375 -14.15 3.11 -26.13
C THR A 375 -12.95 2.80 -27.05
N GLY A 376 -12.70 1.52 -27.33
CA GLY A 376 -11.51 1.06 -28.07
C GLY A 376 -10.36 0.57 -27.17
N SER A 377 -9.38 -0.11 -27.79
CA SER A 377 -8.21 -0.70 -27.12
C SER A 377 -6.93 -0.44 -27.92
N GLY A 378 -5.82 -0.23 -27.24
CA GLY A 378 -4.50 -0.16 -27.88
C GLY A 378 -3.93 -1.54 -28.21
N VAL A 379 -2.62 -1.60 -28.41
CA VAL A 379 -1.84 -2.85 -28.42
C VAL A 379 -0.54 -2.70 -27.63
N GLU A 380 0.13 -3.82 -27.34
CA GLU A 380 1.45 -3.85 -26.71
C GLU A 380 2.43 -2.87 -27.40
N GLY A 381 2.99 -1.93 -26.63
CA GLY A 381 3.90 -0.91 -27.12
C GLY A 381 3.26 0.26 -27.90
N ASN A 382 1.93 0.30 -28.04
CA ASN A 382 1.20 1.37 -28.72
C ASN A 382 -0.19 1.55 -28.07
N HIS A 383 -0.19 2.05 -26.82
CA HIS A 383 -1.38 2.31 -26.01
C HIS A 383 -2.24 3.45 -26.58
N ILE A 384 -3.53 3.47 -26.27
CA ILE A 384 -4.34 4.69 -26.36
C ILE A 384 -4.05 5.54 -25.12
N THR A 385 -3.79 6.84 -25.30
CA THR A 385 -3.30 7.70 -24.21
C THR A 385 -4.29 8.82 -23.89
N ILE A 386 -4.60 9.03 -22.62
CA ILE A 386 -5.24 10.27 -22.11
C ILE A 386 -4.15 11.09 -21.41
N ASP A 387 -3.95 12.34 -21.81
CA ASP A 387 -2.85 13.20 -21.35
C ASP A 387 -3.26 14.70 -21.39
N ALA A 388 -2.35 15.59 -20.98
CA ALA A 388 -2.54 17.04 -20.99
C ALA A 388 -1.74 17.74 -22.11
N TYR A 389 -2.24 18.88 -22.61
CA TYR A 389 -1.49 19.77 -23.51
C TYR A 389 -1.65 21.25 -23.14
N GLY A 390 -0.73 22.10 -23.60
CA GLY A 390 -0.75 23.54 -23.37
C GLY A 390 0.55 24.05 -22.75
N GLU A 391 0.46 25.11 -21.96
CA GLU A 391 1.63 25.66 -21.24
C GLU A 391 1.96 24.77 -20.02
N PRO A 392 3.19 24.23 -19.87
CA PRO A 392 3.56 23.37 -18.74
C PRO A 392 3.54 24.04 -17.35
N SER A 393 3.30 25.35 -17.31
CA SER A 393 3.17 26.16 -16.09
C SER A 393 1.72 26.49 -15.72
N ALA A 394 0.75 26.08 -16.55
CA ALA A 394 -0.66 26.12 -16.19
C ALA A 394 -1.05 24.86 -15.39
N ASP A 395 -2.14 24.97 -14.64
CA ASP A 395 -2.68 23.91 -13.78
C ASP A 395 -3.06 22.65 -14.57
N LEU A 396 -3.29 21.54 -13.89
CA LEU A 396 -3.75 20.31 -14.54
C LEU A 396 -5.13 20.53 -15.21
N PRO A 397 -5.47 19.82 -16.28
CA PRO A 397 -6.85 19.76 -16.77
C PRO A 397 -7.72 19.07 -15.70
N LEU A 398 -8.74 19.77 -15.21
CA LEU A 398 -9.64 19.27 -14.17
C LEU A 398 -10.82 18.52 -14.78
N LEU A 399 -10.94 17.22 -14.49
CA LEU A 399 -12.12 16.42 -14.77
C LEU A 399 -13.04 16.40 -13.54
N GLU A 400 -14.22 17.03 -13.68
CA GLU A 400 -15.13 17.29 -12.56
C GLU A 400 -16.40 16.43 -12.67
N GLY A 401 -16.45 15.34 -11.90
CA GLY A 401 -17.58 14.38 -11.89
C GLY A 401 -18.84 14.87 -11.18
N ARG A 402 -18.79 16.01 -10.48
CA ARG A 402 -19.93 16.69 -9.81
C ARG A 402 -20.80 15.80 -8.92
N GLY A 403 -20.22 14.74 -8.38
CA GLY A 403 -20.90 13.76 -7.53
C GLY A 403 -22.04 13.01 -8.23
N ILE A 404 -22.08 12.98 -9.57
CA ILE A 404 -23.15 12.39 -10.39
C ILE A 404 -23.28 10.89 -10.09
N THR A 405 -24.48 10.47 -9.68
CA THR A 405 -24.73 9.08 -9.26
C THR A 405 -25.33 8.21 -10.37
N GLU A 406 -26.19 8.81 -11.18
CA GLU A 406 -26.82 8.24 -12.37
C GLU A 406 -27.04 9.42 -13.33
N SER A 407 -26.66 9.32 -14.61
CA SER A 407 -26.89 10.42 -15.56
C SER A 407 -28.36 10.46 -16.00
N PRO A 408 -29.10 11.58 -15.82
CA PRO A 408 -30.45 11.72 -16.36
C PRO A 408 -30.46 11.76 -17.91
N ASP A 409 -29.37 12.26 -18.50
CA ASP A 409 -29.15 12.29 -19.94
C ASP A 409 -28.42 11.03 -20.39
N ASN A 410 -29.05 10.29 -21.30
CA ASN A 410 -28.77 8.88 -21.60
C ASN A 410 -27.59 8.66 -22.56
N ASP A 411 -26.45 9.32 -22.33
CA ASP A 411 -25.20 9.07 -23.08
C ASP A 411 -24.45 7.82 -22.59
N ILE A 412 -24.88 7.19 -21.48
CA ILE A 412 -24.41 5.87 -21.06
C ILE A 412 -25.01 4.82 -22.01
N PRO A 413 -24.18 4.07 -22.78
CA PRO A 413 -24.65 3.03 -23.70
C PRO A 413 -25.60 2.01 -23.06
N LEU A 414 -26.60 1.53 -23.82
CA LEU A 414 -27.58 0.54 -23.35
C LEU A 414 -26.96 -0.79 -22.88
N THR A 415 -25.74 -1.11 -23.32
CA THR A 415 -24.95 -2.22 -22.77
C THR A 415 -24.60 -1.97 -21.31
N LEU A 416 -24.00 -0.83 -21.00
CA LEU A 416 -23.68 -0.37 -19.64
C LEU A 416 -24.94 -0.15 -18.78
N GLN A 417 -26.06 0.30 -19.37
CA GLN A 417 -27.35 0.36 -18.67
C GLN A 417 -27.92 -1.03 -18.34
N SER A 418 -27.51 -2.10 -19.02
CA SER A 418 -28.01 -3.45 -18.75
C SER A 418 -27.34 -4.11 -17.52
N GLN A 419 -26.28 -3.49 -17.00
CA GLN A 419 -25.49 -3.92 -15.82
C GLN A 419 -25.90 -3.22 -14.50
N THR A 420 -27.16 -2.77 -14.41
CA THR A 420 -27.71 -2.03 -13.25
C THR A 420 -27.63 -2.85 -11.95
N GLY A 421 -26.56 -2.62 -11.19
CA GLY A 421 -26.25 -3.27 -9.92
C GLY A 421 -24.81 -3.01 -9.47
N HIS A 422 -23.87 -3.01 -10.42
CA HIS A 422 -22.43 -3.02 -10.12
C HIS A 422 -21.85 -1.64 -9.75
N GLY A 423 -22.20 -0.55 -10.46
CA GLY A 423 -21.90 0.81 -10.00
C GLY A 423 -20.87 1.62 -10.77
N ILE A 424 -20.34 1.06 -11.86
CA ILE A 424 -19.30 1.68 -12.70
C ILE A 424 -19.75 3.00 -13.36
N GLU A 425 -21.05 3.29 -13.38
CA GLU A 425 -21.62 4.54 -13.88
C GLU A 425 -21.24 5.79 -13.07
N SER A 426 -20.66 5.63 -11.87
CA SER A 426 -20.34 6.70 -10.92
C SER A 426 -18.85 7.10 -10.82
N ALA A 427 -18.03 6.69 -11.79
CA ALA A 427 -16.62 7.05 -11.91
C ALA A 427 -16.41 8.27 -12.82
N VAL A 428 -15.46 9.16 -12.48
CA VAL A 428 -15.12 10.33 -13.32
C VAL A 428 -14.45 9.90 -14.62
N VAL A 429 -13.57 8.91 -14.56
CA VAL A 429 -12.97 8.26 -15.74
C VAL A 429 -13.24 6.76 -15.63
N ARG A 430 -13.79 6.16 -16.69
CA ARG A 430 -13.98 4.70 -16.75
C ARG A 430 -13.51 4.10 -18.07
N LEU A 431 -12.85 2.95 -17.95
CA LEU A 431 -12.63 2.00 -19.04
C LEU A 431 -13.46 0.73 -18.76
N PHE A 432 -14.09 0.14 -19.78
CA PHE A 432 -14.89 -1.08 -19.65
C PHE A 432 -14.67 -2.04 -20.82
N ASN A 433 -14.16 -3.26 -20.53
CA ASN A 433 -13.79 -4.27 -21.53
C ASN A 433 -12.82 -3.74 -22.61
N GLN A 434 -11.73 -3.13 -22.14
CA GLN A 434 -10.68 -2.48 -22.94
C GLN A 434 -9.29 -2.89 -22.41
N GLU A 435 -8.25 -2.71 -23.22
CA GLU A 435 -6.85 -2.99 -22.84
C GLU A 435 -5.86 -2.05 -23.58
N TYR A 436 -4.62 -1.96 -23.10
CA TYR A 436 -3.53 -1.10 -23.61
C TYR A 436 -3.89 0.38 -23.59
N TRP A 437 -4.01 0.93 -22.38
CA TRP A 437 -4.34 2.33 -22.11
C TRP A 437 -3.32 3.00 -21.17
N THR A 438 -3.03 4.28 -21.42
CA THR A 438 -2.30 5.17 -20.50
C THR A 438 -3.22 6.34 -20.12
N ILE A 439 -3.25 6.74 -18.84
CA ILE A 439 -4.05 7.87 -18.34
C ILE A 439 -3.17 8.69 -17.40
N ARG A 440 -2.76 9.90 -17.82
CA ARG A 440 -1.82 10.71 -17.04
C ARG A 440 -1.97 12.23 -17.14
N ASN A 441 -1.30 12.95 -16.23
CA ASN A 441 -1.31 14.42 -16.12
C ASN A 441 -2.71 15.06 -15.98
N LEU A 442 -3.65 14.43 -15.26
CA LEU A 442 -5.01 14.96 -15.05
C LEU A 442 -5.25 15.29 -13.57
N GLU A 443 -6.09 16.29 -13.30
CA GLU A 443 -6.73 16.48 -12.01
C GLU A 443 -8.14 15.91 -12.06
N ILE A 444 -8.57 15.19 -11.02
CA ILE A 444 -9.80 14.40 -11.03
C ILE A 444 -10.52 14.56 -9.69
N THR A 445 -11.74 15.11 -9.73
CA THR A 445 -12.61 15.19 -8.55
C THR A 445 -14.01 14.63 -8.79
N ASN A 446 -14.59 14.05 -7.74
CA ASN A 446 -15.98 13.58 -7.74
C ASN A 446 -16.79 14.23 -6.60
N TYR A 447 -16.46 15.49 -6.29
CA TYR A 447 -17.15 16.26 -5.25
C TYR A 447 -18.60 16.59 -5.64
N SER A 448 -19.53 16.50 -4.68
CA SER A 448 -20.97 16.73 -4.88
C SER A 448 -21.44 18.16 -4.60
N GLY A 449 -20.56 19.00 -4.03
CA GLY A 449 -20.93 20.25 -3.37
C GLY A 449 -21.25 20.12 -1.87
N ASP A 450 -21.22 18.90 -1.30
CA ASP A 450 -21.41 18.63 0.13
C ASP A 450 -20.27 17.77 0.69
N GLU A 451 -19.45 18.37 1.56
CA GLU A 451 -18.34 17.74 2.29
C GLU A 451 -18.75 16.55 3.19
N ASN A 452 -20.06 16.35 3.42
CA ASN A 452 -20.60 15.28 4.26
C ASN A 452 -21.27 14.14 3.47
N ASP A 453 -21.41 14.22 2.14
CA ASP A 453 -22.16 13.21 1.36
C ASP A 453 -21.35 11.93 1.06
N TYR A 454 -21.03 11.16 2.10
CA TYR A 454 -20.46 9.81 1.97
C TYR A 454 -21.53 8.71 1.75
N ASN A 455 -22.70 9.06 1.18
CA ASN A 455 -23.84 8.14 1.04
C ASN A 455 -23.96 7.52 -0.36
N LYS A 456 -23.17 7.99 -1.31
CA LYS A 456 -23.23 7.60 -2.74
C LYS A 456 -21.97 6.85 -3.15
N ARG A 457 -22.11 5.93 -4.11
CA ARG A 457 -20.96 5.32 -4.76
C ARG A 457 -20.28 6.37 -5.63
N ARG A 458 -18.95 6.48 -5.53
CA ARG A 458 -18.12 7.38 -6.36
C ARG A 458 -16.76 6.76 -6.62
N ARG A 459 -16.18 6.98 -7.80
CA ARG A 459 -14.76 6.72 -8.07
C ARG A 459 -14.10 7.90 -8.76
N GLY A 460 -12.78 8.02 -8.65
CA GLY A 460 -11.97 8.84 -9.57
C GLY A 460 -11.85 8.11 -10.90
N VAL A 461 -10.92 7.15 -10.97
CA VAL A 461 -10.69 6.24 -12.10
C VAL A 461 -11.25 4.85 -11.79
N VAL A 462 -11.90 4.19 -12.75
CA VAL A 462 -12.18 2.74 -12.70
C VAL A 462 -11.83 2.04 -14.02
N VAL A 463 -11.21 0.87 -13.93
CA VAL A 463 -11.00 -0.03 -15.08
C VAL A 463 -11.75 -1.33 -14.77
N ALA A 464 -12.77 -1.65 -15.56
CA ALA A 464 -13.65 -2.78 -15.31
C ALA A 464 -13.67 -3.78 -16.48
N LEU A 465 -13.61 -5.07 -16.17
CA LEU A 465 -13.73 -6.16 -17.14
C LEU A 465 -14.89 -7.08 -16.74
N GLU A 466 -15.68 -7.54 -17.71
CA GLU A 466 -16.76 -8.53 -17.53
C GLU A 466 -16.73 -9.55 -18.67
N ASP A 467 -16.61 -10.83 -18.32
CA ASP A 467 -16.52 -11.95 -19.26
C ASP A 467 -15.48 -11.74 -20.39
N PHE A 468 -14.35 -11.11 -20.05
CA PHE A 468 -13.36 -10.61 -21.02
C PHE A 468 -12.25 -11.63 -21.34
N GLY A 469 -11.77 -12.35 -20.33
CA GLY A 469 -10.42 -12.92 -20.34
C GLY A 469 -9.46 -12.02 -19.56
N ARG A 470 -8.15 -12.11 -19.85
CA ARG A 470 -7.15 -11.23 -19.24
C ARG A 470 -6.99 -9.96 -20.07
N GLY A 471 -7.32 -8.79 -19.51
CA GLY A 471 -7.00 -7.49 -20.11
C GLY A 471 -5.61 -7.01 -19.67
N ASN A 472 -4.86 -6.37 -20.56
CA ASN A 472 -3.43 -6.13 -20.38
C ASN A 472 -3.05 -4.66 -20.59
N GLY A 473 -1.96 -4.20 -19.96
CA GLY A 473 -1.34 -2.89 -20.27
C GLY A 473 -2.17 -1.68 -19.80
N PHE A 474 -2.00 -1.28 -18.54
CA PHE A 474 -2.65 -0.08 -17.99
C PHE A 474 -1.61 0.75 -17.23
N ASP A 475 -1.36 1.98 -17.69
CA ASP A 475 -0.46 2.93 -17.04
C ASP A 475 -1.28 4.11 -16.52
N ILE A 476 -1.40 4.21 -15.19
CA ILE A 476 -2.22 5.21 -14.51
C ILE A 476 -1.29 6.08 -13.65
N SER A 477 -0.93 7.26 -14.17
CA SER A 477 0.24 7.99 -13.68
C SER A 477 0.09 9.50 -13.58
N ASP A 478 0.83 10.13 -12.66
CA ASP A 478 0.86 11.60 -12.52
C ASP A 478 -0.54 12.26 -12.39
N LEU A 479 -1.51 11.54 -11.82
CA LEU A 479 -2.86 12.04 -11.56
C LEU A 479 -2.93 12.72 -10.19
N TYR A 480 -3.65 13.83 -10.09
CA TYR A 480 -4.09 14.40 -8.81
C TYR A 480 -5.58 14.08 -8.60
N ILE A 481 -5.88 13.12 -7.72
CA ILE A 481 -7.23 12.62 -7.48
C ILE A 481 -7.69 13.06 -6.08
N HIS A 482 -8.72 13.89 -6.01
CA HIS A 482 -9.16 14.46 -4.72
C HIS A 482 -10.67 14.66 -4.58
N ASP A 483 -11.12 14.76 -3.32
CA ASP A 483 -12.53 14.97 -2.93
C ASP A 483 -13.51 13.95 -3.54
N VAL A 484 -13.03 12.71 -3.71
CA VAL A 484 -13.86 11.57 -4.17
C VAL A 484 -14.62 11.01 -2.96
N LEU A 485 -15.66 11.73 -2.55
CA LEU A 485 -16.44 11.43 -1.35
C LEU A 485 -17.46 10.31 -1.62
N GLY A 486 -16.98 9.09 -1.86
CA GLY A 486 -17.82 7.90 -2.05
C GLY A 486 -18.32 7.29 -0.74
N ARG A 487 -18.95 6.12 -0.81
CA ARG A 487 -19.53 5.43 0.36
C ARG A 487 -18.59 4.39 0.94
N GLY A 488 -18.78 4.06 2.22
CA GLY A 488 -17.96 3.11 3.00
C GLY A 488 -18.09 1.64 2.59
N GLU A 489 -18.15 1.33 1.30
CA GLU A 489 -18.22 -0.02 0.73
C GLU A 489 -16.91 -0.38 0.02
N LYS A 490 -16.53 -1.65 0.09
CA LYS A 490 -15.23 -2.22 -0.33
C LYS A 490 -15.42 -3.17 -1.53
N ASP A 491 -14.33 -3.55 -2.18
CA ASP A 491 -14.27 -4.50 -3.31
C ASP A 491 -15.14 -4.06 -4.52
N LEU A 492 -15.69 -5.04 -5.26
CA LEU A 492 -16.59 -4.85 -6.39
C LEU A 492 -17.80 -3.99 -6.01
N GLY A 493 -17.97 -2.87 -6.71
CA GLY A 493 -19.00 -1.89 -6.42
C GLY A 493 -18.73 -1.08 -5.14
N GLY A 494 -17.50 -1.05 -4.62
CA GLY A 494 -17.05 -0.14 -3.57
C GLY A 494 -16.89 1.30 -4.05
N SER A 495 -16.09 2.10 -3.34
CA SER A 495 -15.74 3.47 -3.75
C SER A 495 -14.27 3.78 -3.45
N GLY A 496 -13.63 4.60 -4.28
CA GLY A 496 -12.22 4.95 -4.10
C GLY A 496 -11.59 5.78 -5.20
N GLY A 497 -10.29 6.06 -5.08
CA GLY A 497 -9.54 6.92 -5.98
C GLY A 497 -9.30 6.26 -7.35
N ILE A 498 -8.58 5.14 -7.34
CA ILE A 498 -8.33 4.27 -8.48
C ILE A 498 -8.86 2.87 -8.14
N GLN A 499 -9.67 2.27 -9.00
CA GLN A 499 -10.18 0.91 -8.81
C GLN A 499 -10.07 0.05 -10.08
N PHE A 500 -9.71 -1.22 -9.91
CA PHE A 500 -9.75 -2.24 -10.96
C PHE A 500 -10.79 -3.31 -10.58
N GLU A 501 -11.66 -3.72 -11.51
CA GLU A 501 -12.80 -4.60 -11.20
C GLU A 501 -12.98 -5.73 -12.24
N ALA A 502 -13.00 -7.00 -11.79
CA ALA A 502 -13.24 -8.17 -12.64
C ALA A 502 -14.56 -8.88 -12.28
N TYR A 503 -15.56 -8.78 -13.18
CA TYR A 503 -16.91 -9.28 -12.98
C TYR A 503 -17.20 -10.59 -13.71
N ALA A 504 -17.93 -11.49 -13.05
CA ALA A 504 -18.39 -12.75 -13.63
C ALA A 504 -19.78 -12.57 -14.28
N GLY A 505 -19.78 -12.16 -15.55
CA GLY A 505 -20.99 -11.93 -16.33
C GLY A 505 -21.77 -13.20 -16.68
N ALA A 506 -22.71 -13.08 -17.61
CA ALA A 506 -23.63 -14.15 -17.98
C ALA A 506 -22.97 -15.39 -18.59
N LYS A 507 -21.74 -15.28 -19.11
CA LYS A 507 -20.94 -16.38 -19.68
C LYS A 507 -20.04 -17.04 -18.63
N LYS A 508 -19.69 -16.34 -17.55
CA LYS A 508 -18.69 -16.74 -16.53
C LYS A 508 -17.32 -17.07 -17.14
N ILE A 509 -16.81 -16.20 -18.01
CA ILE A 509 -15.46 -16.34 -18.57
C ILE A 509 -14.44 -15.85 -17.51
N PRO A 510 -13.47 -16.68 -17.10
CA PRO A 510 -12.33 -16.26 -16.28
C PRO A 510 -11.77 -14.92 -16.69
N THR A 511 -11.78 -13.94 -15.78
CA THR A 511 -11.44 -12.55 -16.07
C THR A 511 -10.45 -12.03 -15.02
N SER A 512 -9.34 -11.47 -15.48
CA SER A 512 -8.26 -10.93 -14.64
C SER A 512 -7.47 -9.84 -15.39
N PHE A 513 -6.40 -9.32 -14.77
CA PHE A 513 -5.57 -8.26 -15.35
C PHE A 513 -4.09 -8.67 -15.49
N GLY A 514 -3.31 -7.83 -16.18
CA GLY A 514 -1.85 -7.86 -16.10
C GLY A 514 -1.16 -6.70 -16.79
N GLY A 515 0.10 -6.43 -16.42
CA GLY A 515 0.81 -5.24 -16.88
C GLY A 515 0.08 -3.96 -16.45
N ILE A 516 -0.31 -3.89 -15.19
CA ILE A 516 -0.80 -2.65 -14.56
C ILE A 516 0.40 -1.94 -13.93
N GLU A 517 0.50 -0.63 -14.17
CA GLU A 517 1.40 0.31 -13.51
C GLU A 517 0.52 1.42 -12.90
N VAL A 518 0.61 1.66 -11.60
CA VAL A 518 -0.07 2.78 -10.93
C VAL A 518 0.98 3.60 -10.18
N HIS A 519 1.44 4.71 -10.77
CA HIS A 519 2.61 5.40 -10.22
C HIS A 519 2.62 6.92 -10.22
N HIS A 520 3.32 7.50 -9.25
CA HIS A 520 3.49 8.96 -9.08
C HIS A 520 2.17 9.75 -8.88
N ASN A 521 1.05 9.07 -8.60
CA ASN A 521 -0.24 9.73 -8.37
C ASN A 521 -0.29 10.37 -6.98
N THR A 522 -0.99 11.50 -6.87
CA THR A 522 -1.36 12.11 -5.59
C THR A 522 -2.85 11.88 -5.35
N ILE A 523 -3.20 11.08 -4.35
CA ILE A 523 -4.58 10.70 -4.01
C ILE A 523 -4.92 11.26 -2.62
N ARG A 524 -5.95 12.09 -2.51
CA ARG A 524 -6.21 12.89 -1.30
C ARG A 524 -7.70 13.08 -0.97
N HIS A 525 -8.09 12.89 0.29
CA HIS A 525 -9.47 13.12 0.77
C HIS A 525 -10.50 12.28 -0.02
N VAL A 526 -10.36 10.96 0.09
CA VAL A 526 -11.09 9.97 -0.72
C VAL A 526 -11.80 8.96 0.19
N ASN A 527 -13.01 8.54 -0.18
CA ASN A 527 -13.73 7.47 0.51
C ASN A 527 -14.35 6.47 -0.50
N ARG A 528 -14.27 5.16 -0.31
CA ARG A 528 -13.64 4.44 0.81
C ARG A 528 -12.13 4.30 0.65
N SER A 529 -11.66 3.71 -0.45
CA SER A 529 -10.24 3.30 -0.58
C SER A 529 -9.42 4.24 -1.47
N GLY A 530 -8.09 4.26 -1.32
CA GLY A 530 -7.20 5.00 -2.24
C GLY A 530 -7.03 4.29 -3.58
N ILE A 531 -6.23 3.22 -3.58
CA ILE A 531 -6.02 2.26 -4.68
C ILE A 531 -6.53 0.90 -4.21
N ASN A 532 -7.41 0.24 -4.97
CA ASN A 532 -8.04 -1.03 -4.56
C ASN A 532 -8.70 -1.80 -5.71
N GLU A 533 -8.52 -3.12 -5.73
CA GLU A 533 -9.08 -4.05 -6.73
C GLU A 533 -10.37 -4.75 -6.24
N GLY A 534 -11.05 -5.47 -7.14
CA GLY A 534 -12.16 -6.36 -6.81
C GLY A 534 -12.34 -7.44 -7.88
N SER A 535 -12.73 -8.65 -7.47
CA SER A 535 -12.92 -9.79 -8.38
C SER A 535 -14.05 -10.72 -7.93
N ASP A 536 -14.86 -11.19 -8.88
CA ASP A 536 -15.79 -12.32 -8.70
C ASP A 536 -15.07 -13.67 -8.80
N PHE A 537 -13.83 -13.68 -9.34
CA PHE A 537 -12.97 -14.83 -9.54
C PHE A 537 -11.98 -14.95 -8.37
N ARG A 538 -12.55 -15.24 -7.19
CA ARG A 538 -11.87 -15.17 -5.88
C ARG A 538 -12.08 -16.37 -4.95
N SER A 539 -12.43 -17.54 -5.50
CA SER A 539 -12.63 -18.75 -4.68
C SER A 539 -11.44 -19.68 -4.74
N ARG A 540 -10.63 -19.67 -3.68
CA ARG A 540 -9.61 -20.70 -3.40
C ARG A 540 -9.65 -21.16 -1.93
N HIS A 541 -8.92 -22.25 -1.65
CA HIS A 541 -8.98 -22.92 -0.34
C HIS A 541 -8.49 -22.03 0.81
N SER A 542 -7.50 -21.17 0.56
CA SER A 542 -6.92 -20.24 1.53
C SER A 542 -7.88 -19.14 1.99
N VAL A 543 -8.93 -18.81 1.23
CA VAL A 543 -10.04 -17.93 1.66
C VAL A 543 -11.28 -18.69 2.14
N GLY A 544 -11.16 -19.99 2.43
CA GLY A 544 -12.25 -20.83 2.92
C GLY A 544 -13.32 -21.17 1.87
N GLY A 545 -13.06 -20.86 0.59
CA GLY A 545 -13.99 -21.03 -0.53
C GLY A 545 -14.41 -22.49 -0.77
N SER A 546 -15.59 -22.65 -1.40
CA SER A 546 -16.09 -23.96 -1.83
C SER A 546 -16.12 -24.04 -3.36
N ILE A 547 -16.08 -25.25 -3.90
CA ILE A 547 -16.04 -25.51 -5.37
C ILE A 547 -17.45 -25.36 -6.00
N GLN A 548 -18.16 -24.29 -5.65
CA GLN A 548 -19.45 -23.87 -6.20
C GLN A 548 -19.46 -22.39 -6.61
N ASP A 549 -18.51 -21.61 -6.10
CA ASP A 549 -18.24 -20.23 -6.48
C ASP A 549 -17.33 -20.19 -7.73
N ASN A 550 -17.10 -19.02 -8.35
CA ASN A 550 -16.14 -18.93 -9.47
C ASN A 550 -14.71 -19.16 -8.94
N ALA A 551 -13.90 -19.91 -9.68
CA ALA A 551 -12.51 -20.18 -9.31
C ALA A 551 -11.70 -18.89 -9.16
N PHE A 552 -10.66 -18.93 -8.32
CA PHE A 552 -9.64 -17.89 -8.23
C PHE A 552 -8.88 -17.77 -9.55
N GLU A 553 -8.76 -16.54 -10.07
CA GLU A 553 -7.98 -16.21 -11.27
C GLU A 553 -6.92 -15.16 -10.93
N VAL A 554 -5.66 -15.47 -11.22
CA VAL A 554 -4.50 -14.62 -10.88
C VAL A 554 -4.48 -13.35 -11.71
N TRP A 555 -4.17 -12.24 -11.05
CA TRP A 555 -3.74 -10.98 -11.67
C TRP A 555 -2.22 -10.92 -11.54
N ALA A 556 -1.47 -10.70 -12.63
CA ALA A 556 0.00 -10.81 -12.59
C ALA A 556 0.68 -9.64 -13.31
N GLY A 557 1.70 -9.06 -12.66
CA GLY A 557 2.29 -7.77 -13.03
C GLY A 557 1.30 -6.63 -12.74
N MET A 558 1.34 -6.10 -11.52
CA MET A 558 0.50 -4.98 -11.07
C MET A 558 1.31 -4.13 -10.10
N ASP A 559 2.24 -3.33 -10.62
CA ASP A 559 3.16 -2.59 -9.78
C ASP A 559 2.56 -1.23 -9.37
N VAL A 560 2.69 -0.90 -8.10
CA VAL A 560 2.04 0.27 -7.48
C VAL A 560 3.10 1.07 -6.74
N HIS A 561 3.59 2.17 -7.32
CA HIS A 561 4.82 2.79 -6.83
C HIS A 561 4.89 4.32 -6.86
N ASP A 562 5.70 4.90 -5.98
CA ASP A 562 5.92 6.36 -5.88
C ASP A 562 4.65 7.22 -5.66
N ASN A 563 3.52 6.61 -5.28
CA ASN A 563 2.27 7.34 -5.05
C ASN A 563 2.28 8.06 -3.69
N ILE A 564 1.62 9.21 -3.65
CA ILE A 564 1.36 10.02 -2.44
C ILE A 564 -0.12 9.82 -2.10
N VAL A 565 -0.43 9.07 -1.05
CA VAL A 565 -1.81 8.69 -0.69
C VAL A 565 -2.15 9.16 0.72
N SER A 566 -3.10 10.09 0.85
CA SER A 566 -3.38 10.76 2.13
C SER A 566 -4.86 10.99 2.39
N ASP A 567 -5.24 11.11 3.67
CA ASP A 567 -6.61 11.49 4.07
C ASP A 567 -7.63 10.51 3.46
N ILE A 568 -7.47 9.22 3.75
CA ILE A 568 -8.26 8.14 3.14
C ILE A 568 -9.26 7.60 4.15
N GLY A 569 -10.53 7.61 3.75
CA GLY A 569 -11.67 7.18 4.54
C GLY A 569 -11.67 5.71 4.96
N GLY A 570 -10.83 4.88 4.34
CA GLY A 570 -10.68 3.45 4.58
C GLY A 570 -9.27 2.95 4.25
N ASP A 571 -9.16 1.86 3.50
CA ASP A 571 -7.87 1.27 3.09
C ASP A 571 -7.15 2.17 2.06
N ALA A 572 -5.86 2.48 2.24
CA ALA A 572 -5.18 3.43 1.33
C ALA A 572 -4.61 2.77 0.07
N ILE A 573 -3.86 1.69 0.19
CA ILE A 573 -3.42 0.85 -0.94
C ILE A 573 -3.74 -0.61 -0.58
N VAL A 574 -4.52 -1.26 -1.43
CA VAL A 574 -4.75 -2.71 -1.38
C VAL A 574 -4.10 -3.34 -2.60
N THR A 575 -3.65 -4.60 -2.49
CA THR A 575 -3.45 -5.46 -3.67
C THR A 575 -4.22 -6.77 -3.50
N GLN A 576 -5.33 -6.91 -4.21
CA GLN A 576 -6.13 -8.15 -4.23
C GLN A 576 -5.80 -9.02 -5.45
N PHE A 577 -5.84 -10.35 -5.30
CA PHE A 577 -5.68 -11.36 -6.39
C PHE A 577 -4.32 -11.37 -7.12
N ALA A 578 -3.39 -10.52 -6.67
CA ALA A 578 -2.10 -10.31 -7.30
C ALA A 578 -1.17 -11.52 -7.13
N SER A 579 -0.31 -11.75 -8.13
CA SER A 579 0.87 -12.62 -8.04
C SER A 579 2.11 -11.83 -8.47
N ASP A 580 3.22 -12.03 -7.75
CA ASP A 580 4.55 -11.55 -8.12
C ASP A 580 4.58 -10.03 -8.43
N THR A 581 3.98 -9.27 -7.53
CA THR A 581 3.63 -7.84 -7.66
C THR A 581 4.44 -6.98 -6.70
N GLU A 582 5.00 -5.88 -7.17
CA GLU A 582 5.84 -4.97 -6.37
C GLU A 582 5.09 -3.67 -5.98
N VAL A 583 5.02 -3.39 -4.67
CA VAL A 583 4.37 -2.18 -4.13
C VAL A 583 5.41 -1.36 -3.37
N TYR A 584 5.90 -0.28 -3.97
CA TYR A 584 7.16 0.30 -3.53
C TYR A 584 7.30 1.81 -3.63
N ASN A 585 8.13 2.40 -2.76
CA ASN A 585 8.31 3.86 -2.65
C ASN A 585 7.00 4.65 -2.45
N ASN A 586 5.88 4.06 -2.02
CA ASN A 586 4.67 4.84 -1.76
C ASN A 586 4.82 5.60 -0.43
N SER A 587 4.21 6.78 -0.35
CA SER A 587 4.11 7.58 0.87
C SER A 587 2.65 7.72 1.27
N VAL A 588 2.29 7.13 2.40
CA VAL A 588 0.91 6.87 2.79
C VAL A 588 0.65 7.36 4.21
N TRP A 589 -0.35 8.22 4.42
CA TRP A 589 -0.67 8.69 5.78
C TRP A 589 -2.12 9.11 6.01
N ASP A 590 -2.53 9.15 7.28
CA ASP A 590 -3.90 9.50 7.68
C ASP A 590 -4.95 8.61 6.98
N SER A 591 -4.59 7.34 6.78
CA SER A 591 -5.47 6.28 6.28
C SER A 591 -6.44 5.81 7.37
N SER A 592 -7.54 5.17 6.99
CA SER A 592 -8.65 4.83 7.90
C SER A 592 -9.26 6.05 8.63
N ASN A 593 -9.04 7.26 8.11
CA ASN A 593 -9.57 8.49 8.67
C ASN A 593 -11.05 8.64 8.33
N HIS A 594 -11.95 8.28 9.25
CA HIS A 594 -13.41 8.29 9.03
C HIS A 594 -14.04 9.70 8.89
N HIS A 595 -13.28 10.70 8.45
CA HIS A 595 -13.70 12.09 8.18
C HIS A 595 -14.58 12.66 9.31
N GLY A 596 -14.03 12.72 10.53
CA GLY A 596 -14.76 13.16 11.72
C GLY A 596 -15.82 12.19 12.26
N GLY A 597 -15.91 10.97 11.71
CA GLY A 597 -16.94 9.97 12.01
C GLY A 597 -18.16 10.03 11.08
N VAL A 598 -18.08 10.81 9.99
CA VAL A 598 -19.15 10.94 8.99
C VAL A 598 -19.11 9.75 8.03
N SER A 599 -17.94 9.37 7.51
CA SER A 599 -17.77 8.10 6.80
C SER A 599 -17.66 6.93 7.79
N LYS A 600 -18.06 5.72 7.36
CA LYS A 600 -18.21 4.54 8.24
C LYS A 600 -17.64 3.28 7.59
N SER A 601 -16.36 3.34 7.25
CA SER A 601 -15.69 2.40 6.35
C SER A 601 -15.34 1.04 6.94
N GLY A 602 -15.72 0.78 8.21
CA GLY A 602 -15.38 -0.43 8.95
C GLY A 602 -13.95 -0.39 9.48
N ASN A 603 -13.36 -1.57 9.71
CA ASN A 603 -11.92 -1.68 9.92
C ASN A 603 -11.16 -1.49 8.59
N ASN A 604 -9.92 -1.01 8.68
CA ASN A 604 -9.04 -0.78 7.53
C ASN A 604 -7.57 -0.89 7.99
N ALA A 605 -6.65 -1.16 7.06
CA ALA A 605 -5.21 -0.98 7.22
C ALA A 605 -4.69 -0.05 6.10
N ALA A 606 -3.51 0.54 6.26
CA ALA A 606 -3.03 1.49 5.25
C ALA A 606 -2.57 0.82 3.96
N VAL A 607 -1.65 -0.15 4.02
CA VAL A 607 -1.05 -0.79 2.83
C VAL A 607 -1.02 -2.31 3.01
N TRP A 608 -1.77 -3.10 2.23
CA TRP A 608 -1.91 -4.53 2.52
C TRP A 608 -2.47 -5.39 1.36
N ALA A 609 -2.28 -6.72 1.46
CA ALA A 609 -2.67 -7.68 0.42
C ALA A 609 -3.86 -8.56 0.82
N TRP A 610 -4.72 -8.92 -0.16
CA TRP A 610 -5.80 -9.89 0.01
C TRP A 610 -5.76 -10.99 -1.07
N ASP A 611 -5.97 -12.25 -0.66
CA ASP A 611 -6.02 -13.42 -1.57
C ASP A 611 -4.90 -13.45 -2.64
N ALA A 612 -3.68 -13.05 -2.27
CA ALA A 612 -2.58 -12.75 -3.19
C ALA A 612 -1.28 -13.51 -2.87
N ASP A 613 -0.46 -13.76 -3.89
CA ASP A 613 0.75 -14.57 -3.82
C ASP A 613 2.01 -13.71 -4.08
N ASN A 614 3.08 -13.94 -3.31
CA ASN A 614 4.43 -13.36 -3.50
C ASN A 614 4.52 -11.82 -3.54
N VAL A 615 3.47 -11.08 -3.16
CA VAL A 615 3.45 -9.60 -3.18
C VAL A 615 4.56 -9.01 -2.31
N LYS A 616 5.30 -8.04 -2.84
CA LYS A 616 6.47 -7.45 -2.20
C LYS A 616 6.29 -5.95 -1.95
N TYR A 617 6.05 -5.61 -0.69
CA TYR A 617 5.96 -4.25 -0.18
C TYR A 617 7.34 -3.75 0.25
N PHE A 618 7.99 -2.88 -0.52
CA PHE A 618 9.31 -2.39 -0.13
C PHE A 618 9.53 -0.89 -0.22
N ASN A 619 10.38 -0.39 0.69
CA ASN A 619 10.86 0.98 0.67
C ASN A 619 9.71 2.04 0.72
N ASN A 620 8.53 1.67 1.23
CA ASN A 620 7.40 2.58 1.45
C ASN A 620 7.54 3.33 2.78
N HIS A 621 6.86 4.47 2.90
CA HIS A 621 6.77 5.25 4.14
C HIS A 621 5.30 5.40 4.55
N VAL A 622 4.90 4.77 5.66
CA VAL A 622 3.48 4.65 6.07
C VAL A 622 3.25 5.14 7.51
N PHE A 623 2.42 6.16 7.73
CA PHE A 623 2.32 6.82 9.03
C PHE A 623 0.94 7.37 9.44
N ASP A 624 0.76 7.62 10.75
CA ASP A 624 -0.44 8.21 11.37
C ASP A 624 -1.78 7.51 11.04
N THR A 625 -1.76 6.26 10.54
CA THR A 625 -2.98 5.46 10.26
C THR A 625 -3.92 5.45 11.46
N VAL A 626 -5.18 5.78 11.22
CA VAL A 626 -6.17 5.96 12.28
C VAL A 626 -6.78 4.62 12.69
N MET A 627 -7.07 4.44 13.97
CA MET A 627 -7.93 3.36 14.46
C MET A 627 -9.18 3.99 15.08
N PRO A 628 -10.28 4.21 14.33
CA PRO A 628 -11.47 4.86 14.87
C PRO A 628 -12.17 4.05 15.97
N ASP A 629 -12.96 4.72 16.82
CA ASP A 629 -13.71 4.07 17.90
C ASP A 629 -14.64 2.96 17.37
N GLY A 630 -14.52 1.77 17.97
CA GLY A 630 -15.27 0.57 17.55
C GLY A 630 -14.64 -0.25 16.41
N THR A 631 -13.57 0.25 15.78
CA THR A 631 -12.73 -0.54 14.87
C THR A 631 -11.64 -1.31 15.63
N TRP A 632 -10.99 -2.26 14.95
CA TRP A 632 -10.04 -3.19 15.58
C TRP A 632 -8.63 -3.19 14.96
N ASP A 633 -8.45 -2.54 13.81
CA ASP A 633 -7.26 -2.71 12.95
C ASP A 633 -6.43 -1.41 12.94
N GLY A 634 -6.31 -0.66 11.84
CA GLY A 634 -5.60 0.63 11.79
C GLY A 634 -4.07 0.52 11.81
N THR A 635 -3.53 -0.62 11.35
CA THR A 635 -2.09 -0.86 11.21
C THR A 635 -1.52 -0.25 9.94
N ALA A 636 -0.21 0.00 9.93
CA ALA A 636 0.51 0.41 8.72
C ALA A 636 0.38 -0.65 7.61
N PHE A 637 0.59 -1.92 7.98
CA PHE A 637 0.52 -3.07 7.08
C PHE A 637 -0.43 -4.18 7.60
N ASP A 638 -0.88 -5.06 6.70
CA ASP A 638 -1.55 -6.32 7.01
C ASP A 638 -1.15 -7.43 6.00
N SER A 639 -1.11 -8.67 6.49
CA SER A 639 -1.06 -9.90 5.70
C SER A 639 -2.35 -10.68 6.00
N ASP A 640 -3.39 -10.40 5.21
CA ASP A 640 -4.74 -10.92 5.45
C ASP A 640 -4.91 -12.35 4.90
N TYR A 641 -5.99 -13.02 5.28
CA TYR A 641 -6.25 -14.41 4.87
C TYR A 641 -6.39 -14.53 3.35
N GLY A 642 -5.91 -15.64 2.82
CA GLY A 642 -5.71 -15.82 1.39
C GLY A 642 -4.28 -15.51 0.93
N THR A 643 -3.43 -14.84 1.72
CA THR A 643 -2.07 -14.47 1.28
C THR A 643 -1.01 -15.57 1.45
N THR A 644 -0.02 -15.63 0.55
CA THR A 644 1.19 -16.43 0.72
C THR A 644 2.45 -15.70 0.26
N GLY A 645 3.56 -15.88 0.99
CA GLY A 645 4.89 -15.38 0.59
C GLY A 645 5.06 -13.86 0.61
N THR A 646 4.05 -13.12 1.06
CA THR A 646 4.05 -11.65 1.07
C THR A 646 5.23 -11.11 1.86
N THR A 647 6.04 -10.24 1.24
CA THR A 647 7.29 -9.72 1.81
C THR A 647 7.18 -8.22 2.07
N PHE A 648 7.52 -7.79 3.28
CA PHE A 648 7.60 -6.39 3.68
C PHE A 648 9.06 -6.04 4.01
N GLU A 649 9.74 -5.23 3.19
CA GLU A 649 11.15 -4.90 3.39
C GLU A 649 11.56 -3.42 3.24
N TYR A 650 12.48 -2.97 4.10
CA TYR A 650 13.03 -1.60 4.10
C TYR A 650 12.03 -0.45 4.30
N ASN A 651 10.78 -0.76 4.67
CA ASN A 651 9.76 0.26 4.87
C ASN A 651 10.03 1.06 6.16
N ILE A 652 9.67 2.34 6.16
CA ILE A 652 9.64 3.18 7.37
C ILE A 652 8.18 3.38 7.80
N THR A 653 7.91 3.17 9.08
CA THR A 653 6.58 3.27 9.68
C THR A 653 6.63 4.08 10.96
N HIS A 654 5.64 4.94 11.19
CA HIS A 654 5.53 5.64 12.46
C HIS A 654 4.13 6.11 12.85
N ASP A 655 3.89 6.18 14.17
CA ASP A 655 2.67 6.72 14.80
C ASP A 655 1.34 6.06 14.36
N ASN A 656 1.37 4.91 13.67
CA ASN A 656 0.17 4.21 13.21
C ASN A 656 -0.58 3.62 14.41
N GLN A 657 -1.85 4.00 14.59
CA GLN A 657 -2.55 3.84 15.87
C GLN A 657 -2.85 2.38 16.20
N GLY A 658 -3.10 1.57 15.17
CA GLY A 658 -3.27 0.13 15.27
C GLY A 658 -1.98 -0.68 15.38
N GLY A 659 -0.82 -0.07 15.14
CA GLY A 659 0.49 -0.73 15.14
C GLY A 659 1.17 -0.82 13.77
N PHE A 660 2.27 -1.55 13.73
CA PHE A 660 3.07 -1.78 12.53
C PHE A 660 2.41 -2.78 11.57
N MET A 661 2.00 -3.94 12.09
CA MET A 661 1.55 -5.07 11.26
C MET A 661 0.37 -5.82 11.88
N LEU A 662 -0.63 -6.12 11.05
CA LEU A 662 -1.67 -7.10 11.30
C LEU A 662 -1.32 -8.41 10.55
N PHE A 663 -1.73 -9.54 11.12
CA PHE A 663 -1.53 -10.88 10.56
C PHE A 663 -2.90 -11.58 10.53
N CYS A 664 -3.81 -11.10 9.67
CA CYS A 664 -5.23 -11.47 9.69
C CYS A 664 -5.56 -12.80 8.98
N GLY A 665 -5.02 -13.93 9.47
CA GLY A 665 -5.52 -15.25 9.08
C GLY A 665 -6.94 -15.61 9.59
N CYS A 666 -7.79 -14.63 9.93
CA CYS A 666 -9.06 -14.83 10.64
C CYS A 666 -10.12 -15.61 9.82
N GLY A 667 -10.18 -15.36 8.51
CA GLY A 667 -11.16 -15.96 7.60
C GLY A 667 -10.73 -17.27 6.95
N GLY A 668 -9.44 -17.63 7.04
CA GLY A 668 -8.87 -18.68 6.19
C GLY A 668 -7.46 -19.11 6.58
N LEU A 669 -6.52 -19.03 5.63
CA LEU A 669 -5.10 -19.34 5.79
C LEU A 669 -4.27 -18.17 5.26
N SER A 670 -3.25 -17.75 6.01
CA SER A 670 -2.22 -16.80 5.58
C SER A 670 -0.86 -17.39 5.96
N THR A 671 0.07 -17.46 5.01
CA THR A 671 1.29 -18.29 5.14
C THR A 671 2.57 -17.61 4.63
N GLN A 672 3.73 -18.00 5.15
CA GLN A 672 5.06 -17.62 4.63
C GLN A 672 5.36 -16.11 4.52
N THR A 673 4.62 -15.24 5.22
CA THR A 673 4.83 -13.79 5.23
C THR A 673 6.18 -13.43 5.85
N VAL A 674 6.96 -12.57 5.18
CA VAL A 674 8.30 -12.16 5.63
C VAL A 674 8.34 -10.66 5.91
N LEU A 675 8.75 -10.26 7.11
CA LEU A 675 8.96 -8.85 7.49
C LEU A 675 10.44 -8.65 7.80
N ARG A 676 11.18 -7.88 6.99
CA ARG A 676 12.62 -7.71 7.19
C ARG A 676 13.22 -6.32 6.94
N TYR A 677 14.23 -5.95 7.72
CA TYR A 677 14.94 -4.67 7.58
C TYR A 677 14.04 -3.42 7.58
N ASN A 678 12.85 -3.49 8.20
CA ASN A 678 11.95 -2.34 8.34
C ASN A 678 12.28 -1.51 9.59
N LEU A 679 11.88 -0.24 9.56
CA LEU A 679 11.93 0.70 10.68
C LEU A 679 10.51 0.99 11.17
N SER A 680 10.28 0.87 12.47
CA SER A 680 9.00 1.20 13.11
C SER A 680 9.25 2.11 14.32
N ILE A 681 8.58 3.26 14.35
CA ILE A 681 8.83 4.34 15.32
C ILE A 681 7.51 4.78 15.94
N ASN A 682 7.32 4.50 17.23
CA ASN A 682 6.12 4.84 17.99
C ASN A 682 4.78 4.29 17.45
N ASP A 683 4.79 3.26 16.59
CA ASP A 683 3.53 2.60 16.20
C ASP A 683 2.80 2.04 17.44
N GLY A 684 1.47 2.13 17.40
CA GLY A 684 0.57 1.96 18.55
C GLY A 684 0.27 3.25 19.32
N ARG A 685 0.99 4.36 19.09
CA ARG A 685 0.67 5.69 19.64
C ARG A 685 -0.72 6.13 19.19
N GLY A 686 -1.55 6.61 20.11
CA GLY A 686 -2.96 6.90 19.87
C GLY A 686 -3.89 5.76 20.32
N GLY A 687 -3.38 4.52 20.38
CA GLY A 687 -4.12 3.34 20.84
C GLY A 687 -4.48 3.34 22.34
N GLU A 688 -4.05 4.34 23.14
CA GLU A 688 -4.22 4.36 24.60
C GLU A 688 -5.69 4.30 25.07
N ASN A 689 -6.61 4.89 24.30
CA ASN A 689 -8.03 4.95 24.64
C ASN A 689 -8.81 3.73 24.14
N HIS A 690 -8.23 2.95 23.23
CA HIS A 690 -8.90 1.81 22.62
C HIS A 690 -8.91 0.61 23.56
N ALA A 691 -9.97 -0.20 23.50
CA ALA A 691 -10.07 -1.44 24.26
C ALA A 691 -8.87 -2.38 24.00
N GLU A 692 -8.25 -2.26 22.82
CA GLU A 692 -7.11 -3.06 22.44
C GLU A 692 -5.77 -2.61 23.04
N GLY A 693 -5.62 -1.30 23.30
CA GLY A 693 -4.40 -0.64 23.75
C GLY A 693 -3.32 -0.48 22.66
N PRO A 694 -2.27 0.32 22.92
CA PRO A 694 -1.11 0.44 22.03
C PRO A 694 -0.45 -0.92 21.76
N ARG A 695 -0.16 -1.23 20.50
CA ARG A 695 0.45 -2.50 20.07
C ARG A 695 1.37 -2.30 18.85
N VAL A 696 2.34 -3.19 18.65
CA VAL A 696 3.18 -3.25 17.43
C VAL A 696 2.58 -4.25 16.45
N PHE A 697 2.34 -5.47 16.91
CA PHE A 697 1.76 -6.55 16.13
C PHE A 697 0.36 -6.93 16.64
N PHE A 698 -0.56 -7.13 15.70
CA PHE A 698 -1.82 -7.83 15.94
C PHE A 698 -1.78 -9.19 15.23
N VAL A 699 -1.75 -10.28 16.00
CA VAL A 699 -1.54 -11.65 15.49
C VAL A 699 -2.86 -12.43 15.52
N ALA A 700 -3.35 -12.80 14.35
CA ALA A 700 -4.75 -13.18 14.17
C ALA A 700 -4.99 -14.27 13.09
N GLY A 701 -4.10 -15.26 12.96
CA GLY A 701 -4.32 -16.49 12.17
C GLY A 701 -3.17 -16.95 11.26
N GLN A 702 -2.10 -16.17 11.14
CA GLN A 702 -0.89 -16.48 10.33
C GLN A 702 -0.19 -17.77 10.75
N THR A 703 0.09 -18.71 9.84
CA THR A 703 0.58 -20.05 10.21
C THR A 703 2.09 -20.22 10.37
N ASP A 704 2.89 -19.33 9.79
CA ASP A 704 4.34 -19.48 9.61
C ASP A 704 4.99 -18.21 9.03
N ALA A 705 4.75 -17.05 9.64
CA ALA A 705 5.48 -15.83 9.28
C ALA A 705 6.89 -15.76 9.89
N GLU A 706 7.79 -15.07 9.21
CA GLU A 706 9.11 -14.68 9.74
C GLU A 706 9.19 -13.15 9.89
N VAL A 707 9.59 -12.68 11.07
CA VAL A 707 9.82 -11.26 11.36
C VAL A 707 11.27 -11.10 11.77
N TYR A 708 12.15 -10.61 10.89
CA TYR A 708 13.58 -10.57 11.20
C TYR A 708 14.37 -9.34 10.80
N ASN A 709 15.41 -9.03 11.58
CA ASN A 709 16.27 -7.86 11.33
C ASN A 709 15.50 -6.53 11.20
N ASN A 710 14.37 -6.36 11.91
CA ASN A 710 13.67 -5.07 11.97
C ASN A 710 14.10 -4.28 13.21
N SER A 711 13.99 -2.95 13.15
CA SER A 711 14.29 -2.06 14.28
C SER A 711 13.03 -1.30 14.71
N PHE A 712 12.63 -1.50 15.97
CA PHE A 712 11.43 -0.92 16.58
C PHE A 712 11.82 0.02 17.72
N LEU A 713 11.44 1.30 17.63
CA LEU A 713 11.48 2.26 18.74
C LEU A 713 10.08 2.35 19.37
N LEU A 714 9.88 1.63 20.48
CA LEU A 714 8.56 1.34 21.03
C LEU A 714 7.99 2.48 21.88
N TYR A 715 6.75 2.87 21.56
CA TYR A 715 5.97 3.84 22.34
C TYR A 715 5.67 3.31 23.76
N PRO A 716 5.67 4.14 24.83
CA PRO A 716 5.34 3.67 26.17
C PRO A 716 3.91 3.13 26.28
N GLY A 717 3.78 1.97 26.90
CA GLY A 717 2.52 1.22 27.00
C GLY A 717 2.31 0.22 25.86
N ALA A 718 3.11 0.31 24.78
CA ALA A 718 3.03 -0.62 23.65
C ALA A 718 3.17 -2.07 24.10
N ASN A 719 2.24 -2.88 23.64
CA ASN A 719 2.35 -4.31 23.61
C ASN A 719 3.15 -4.73 22.36
N ILE A 720 4.16 -5.59 22.48
CA ILE A 720 4.86 -6.10 21.29
C ILE A 720 3.84 -6.87 20.44
N ASP A 721 3.29 -7.95 21.00
CA ASP A 721 2.40 -8.86 20.27
C ASP A 721 1.05 -9.01 20.98
N LYS A 722 -0.03 -8.72 20.26
CA LYS A 722 -1.39 -9.01 20.72
C LYS A 722 -1.98 -10.16 19.91
N GLY A 723 -2.20 -11.31 20.56
CA GLY A 723 -2.88 -12.44 19.94
C GLY A 723 -4.39 -12.39 20.14
N SER A 724 -5.17 -12.46 19.06
CA SER A 724 -6.56 -12.92 19.13
C SER A 724 -6.62 -14.46 19.18
N GLY A 725 -7.83 -15.03 19.24
CA GLY A 725 -8.02 -16.48 19.34
C GLY A 725 -7.91 -17.17 17.98
N GLY A 726 -6.88 -17.99 17.80
CA GLY A 726 -6.68 -18.81 16.60
C GLY A 726 -5.46 -19.73 16.74
N SER A 727 -5.13 -20.45 15.68
CA SER A 727 -3.76 -20.97 15.50
C SER A 727 -2.94 -19.88 14.85
N SER A 728 -1.78 -19.54 15.40
CA SER A 728 -0.81 -18.67 14.71
C SER A 728 0.61 -18.99 15.11
N ALA A 729 1.55 -18.85 14.18
CA ALA A 729 2.99 -18.99 14.42
C ALA A 729 3.72 -17.84 13.70
N VAL A 730 4.44 -17.04 14.47
CA VAL A 730 5.26 -15.94 13.96
C VAL A 730 6.65 -16.05 14.58
N THR A 731 7.68 -16.18 13.75
CA THR A 731 9.06 -16.43 14.18
C THR A 731 9.85 -15.13 14.15
N TYR A 732 10.17 -14.58 15.32
CA TYR A 732 10.81 -13.27 15.47
C TYR A 732 12.32 -13.45 15.66
N GLN A 733 13.14 -13.06 14.68
CA GLN A 733 14.59 -13.31 14.70
C GLN A 733 15.42 -12.04 14.55
N ASN A 734 16.55 -11.91 15.23
CA ASN A 734 17.52 -10.80 15.04
C ASN A 734 16.98 -9.35 15.23
N ASN A 735 15.73 -9.13 15.67
CA ASN A 735 15.15 -7.79 15.73
C ASN A 735 15.73 -6.96 16.89
N VAL A 736 15.64 -5.65 16.78
CA VAL A 736 15.94 -4.69 17.86
C VAL A 736 14.65 -4.07 18.36
N PHE A 737 14.27 -4.36 19.60
CA PHE A 737 13.13 -3.80 20.31
C PHE A 737 13.61 -2.82 21.37
N LEU A 738 13.65 -1.53 21.03
CA LEU A 738 14.17 -0.46 21.87
C LEU A 738 13.01 0.34 22.47
N ALA A 739 12.73 0.15 23.76
CA ALA A 739 11.60 0.80 24.42
C ALA A 739 11.93 2.21 24.92
N GLN A 740 11.01 3.14 24.67
CA GLN A 740 11.05 4.51 25.22
C GLN A 740 10.41 4.62 26.64
N GLY A 741 10.04 3.48 27.24
CA GLY A 741 9.33 3.43 28.53
C GLY A 741 8.89 2.02 28.90
N ALA A 742 7.86 1.89 29.75
CA ALA A 742 7.31 0.58 30.10
C ALA A 742 6.57 -0.05 28.91
N VAL A 743 6.86 -1.32 28.58
CA VAL A 743 6.22 -2.09 27.49
C VAL A 743 5.64 -3.41 27.99
N ARG A 744 4.78 -4.03 27.18
CA ARG A 744 4.01 -5.24 27.51
C ARG A 744 4.26 -6.37 26.50
N THR A 745 3.94 -7.59 26.93
CA THR A 745 3.78 -8.77 26.06
C THR A 745 2.39 -9.35 26.28
N GLY A 746 1.63 -9.52 25.20
CA GLY A 746 0.23 -9.95 25.18
C GLY A 746 0.03 -11.33 24.55
N MET A 747 1.12 -12.08 24.37
CA MET A 747 1.07 -13.49 24.01
C MET A 747 0.32 -14.26 25.09
N ASN A 748 -0.63 -15.08 24.65
CA ASN A 748 -1.24 -16.11 25.49
C ASN A 748 -0.41 -17.41 25.46
N ASP A 749 -0.65 -18.30 26.43
CA ASP A 749 0.02 -19.60 26.53
C ASP A 749 -0.14 -20.50 25.29
N GLY A 750 -1.05 -20.19 24.35
CA GLY A 750 -1.13 -20.84 23.04
C GLY A 750 -0.06 -20.28 22.09
N LEU A 751 -0.16 -18.98 21.79
CA LEU A 751 0.72 -18.26 20.86
C LEU A 751 2.21 -18.37 21.24
N ALA A 752 2.53 -18.34 22.54
CA ALA A 752 3.88 -18.47 23.06
C ALA A 752 4.53 -19.86 22.84
N LYS A 753 3.79 -20.88 22.37
CA LYS A 753 4.32 -22.20 21.99
C LYS A 753 4.64 -22.31 20.51
N THR A 754 4.07 -21.44 19.68
CA THR A 754 4.13 -21.50 18.22
C THR A 754 4.89 -20.32 17.63
N SER A 755 5.07 -19.23 18.38
CA SER A 755 5.79 -18.02 17.97
C SER A 755 7.14 -17.90 18.70
N PRO A 756 8.24 -18.44 18.13
CA PRO A 756 9.55 -18.40 18.76
C PRO A 756 10.24 -17.05 18.54
N PHE A 757 10.79 -16.49 19.61
CA PHE A 757 11.60 -15.27 19.58
C PHE A 757 13.08 -15.66 19.70
N ARG A 758 13.90 -15.50 18.67
CA ARG A 758 15.28 -16.00 18.55
C ARG A 758 16.30 -14.85 18.37
N SER A 759 17.35 -14.81 19.20
CA SER A 759 18.47 -13.87 19.05
C SER A 759 18.10 -12.37 18.92
N ASN A 760 16.94 -11.94 19.40
CA ASN A 760 16.52 -10.53 19.38
C ASN A 760 17.23 -9.74 20.50
N LEU A 761 17.39 -8.43 20.31
CA LEU A 761 17.78 -7.49 21.35
C LEU A 761 16.54 -6.77 21.90
N TYR A 762 16.34 -6.82 23.21
CA TYR A 762 15.34 -6.02 23.93
C TYR A 762 16.05 -4.99 24.82
N ALA A 763 15.67 -3.71 24.74
CA ALA A 763 16.44 -2.62 25.35
C ALA A 763 15.55 -1.49 25.90
N GLY A 764 16.10 -0.67 26.79
CA GLY A 764 15.52 0.61 27.21
C GLY A 764 14.51 0.55 28.37
N SER A 765 14.20 -0.63 28.89
CA SER A 765 13.16 -0.79 29.92
C SER A 765 13.37 -2.02 30.78
N SER A 766 12.92 -2.00 32.03
CA SER A 766 12.73 -3.19 32.87
C SER A 766 11.33 -3.82 32.66
N GLY A 767 10.81 -3.74 31.43
CA GLY A 767 9.47 -4.19 31.05
C GLY A 767 9.31 -5.71 31.05
N ALA A 768 8.11 -6.18 30.70
CA ALA A 768 7.76 -7.60 30.64
C ALA A 768 8.29 -8.27 29.35
N TRP A 769 9.61 -8.20 29.13
CA TRP A 769 10.27 -8.80 27.98
C TRP A 769 10.10 -10.34 27.93
N PRO A 770 10.06 -10.95 26.73
CA PRO A 770 10.13 -12.40 26.58
C PRO A 770 11.34 -12.98 27.33
N GLN A 771 11.15 -14.12 28.00
CA GLN A 771 12.17 -14.66 28.92
C GLN A 771 13.51 -14.92 28.19
N PRO A 772 14.62 -14.28 28.59
CA PRO A 772 15.84 -14.23 27.78
C PRO A 772 16.57 -15.57 27.60
N GLY A 773 16.27 -16.59 28.42
CA GLY A 773 17.04 -17.83 28.51
C GLY A 773 16.58 -19.01 27.66
N ILE A 774 15.65 -18.84 26.72
CA ILE A 774 15.05 -19.96 25.96
C ILE A 774 15.58 -20.06 24.50
N ASN A 775 15.98 -18.93 23.90
CA ASN A 775 16.26 -18.81 22.46
C ASN A 775 17.35 -17.74 22.16
N ASP A 776 18.37 -17.62 23.01
CA ASP A 776 19.54 -16.74 22.79
C ASP A 776 19.26 -15.22 22.68
N ASN A 777 18.06 -14.75 23.06
CA ASN A 777 17.74 -13.33 23.11
C ASN A 777 18.64 -12.58 24.12
N THR A 778 18.89 -11.30 23.85
CA THR A 778 19.65 -10.39 24.73
C THR A 778 18.73 -9.32 25.31
N VAL A 779 18.85 -9.03 26.61
CA VAL A 779 18.06 -8.00 27.31
C VAL A 779 19.00 -7.00 27.98
N GLU A 780 18.96 -5.75 27.54
CA GLU A 780 19.83 -4.65 27.99
C GLU A 780 18.95 -3.52 28.58
N VAL A 781 18.44 -3.73 29.81
CA VAL A 781 17.43 -2.83 30.42
C VAL A 781 17.91 -1.37 30.57
N ASP A 782 19.22 -1.17 30.75
CA ASP A 782 19.86 0.13 30.92
C ASP A 782 20.21 0.83 29.58
N LEU A 783 20.06 0.14 28.44
CA LEU A 783 20.34 0.67 27.10
C LEU A 783 19.18 1.54 26.61
N GLN A 784 19.19 2.81 26.96
CA GLN A 784 18.20 3.80 26.53
C GLN A 784 18.39 4.22 25.04
N PRO A 785 17.34 4.75 24.38
CA PRO A 785 17.48 5.45 23.10
C PRO A 785 18.54 6.56 23.19
N ALA A 786 19.34 6.73 22.12
CA ALA A 786 20.41 7.73 22.12
C ALA A 786 19.86 9.17 22.09
N ASP A 787 20.59 10.10 22.69
CA ASP A 787 20.33 11.53 22.52
C ASP A 787 20.91 12.03 21.19
N GLY A 788 20.06 12.65 20.36
CA GLY A 788 20.43 13.14 19.04
C GLY A 788 19.20 13.62 18.25
N LYS A 789 19.39 13.74 16.93
CA LYS A 789 18.35 13.95 15.90
C LYS A 789 18.62 13.03 14.72
N GLY A 790 17.62 12.84 13.85
CA GLY A 790 17.70 11.86 12.78
C GLY A 790 17.79 10.44 13.37
N LEU A 791 18.30 9.47 12.60
CA LEU A 791 18.22 8.04 12.95
C LEU A 791 19.02 7.63 14.21
N ALA A 792 19.76 8.55 14.85
CA ALA A 792 20.60 8.26 16.02
C ALA A 792 19.86 7.59 17.21
N PRO A 793 18.62 7.95 17.60
CA PRO A 793 17.94 7.31 18.73
C PRO A 793 17.54 5.85 18.49
N ILE A 794 17.44 5.41 17.23
CA ILE A 794 17.07 4.04 16.83
C ILE A 794 18.27 3.21 16.33
N GLN A 795 19.38 3.86 15.95
CA GLN A 795 20.66 3.21 15.64
C GLN A 795 21.41 2.78 16.92
N VAL A 796 21.19 1.54 17.34
CA VAL A 796 21.88 0.97 18.50
C VAL A 796 23.38 0.79 18.21
N GLY A 797 24.24 1.25 19.13
CA GLY A 797 25.69 1.25 18.94
C GLY A 797 26.32 -0.15 18.78
N LYS A 798 27.29 -0.28 17.84
CA LYS A 798 27.89 -1.55 17.36
C LYS A 798 28.09 -2.64 18.42
N LYS A 799 28.60 -2.29 19.61
CA LYS A 799 28.81 -3.21 20.76
C LYS A 799 27.62 -4.14 21.02
N PHE A 800 26.39 -3.68 20.84
CA PHE A 800 25.19 -4.45 21.15
C PHE A 800 24.68 -5.30 19.97
N ILE A 801 24.92 -4.89 18.72
CA ILE A 801 24.29 -5.48 17.52
C ILE A 801 25.25 -6.13 16.50
N ALA A 802 26.52 -5.72 16.45
CA ALA A 802 27.48 -6.15 15.42
C ALA A 802 27.79 -7.66 15.50
N GLY A 803 27.64 -8.38 14.37
CA GLY A 803 27.98 -9.79 14.21
C GLY A 803 27.17 -10.76 15.07
N LYS A 804 25.93 -10.40 15.44
CA LYS A 804 25.14 -11.09 16.48
C LYS A 804 23.82 -11.71 16.01
N GLY A 805 23.31 -11.35 14.84
CA GLY A 805 22.17 -12.05 14.24
C GLY A 805 22.51 -13.50 13.94
N VAL A 806 21.52 -14.38 13.94
CA VAL A 806 21.65 -15.70 13.30
C VAL A 806 21.53 -15.56 11.80
N SER A 807 22.28 -16.37 11.06
CA SER A 807 22.22 -16.45 9.60
C SER A 807 20.85 -16.96 9.17
N ILE A 808 20.19 -16.28 8.23
CA ILE A 808 18.90 -16.67 7.68
C ILE A 808 19.09 -17.03 6.21
N ALA A 809 18.70 -18.24 5.81
CA ALA A 809 19.03 -18.85 4.52
C ALA A 809 18.44 -18.11 3.30
N LYS A 810 17.39 -17.30 3.51
CA LYS A 810 16.75 -16.42 2.53
C LYS A 810 16.89 -14.93 2.91
N GLY A 811 18.08 -14.51 3.37
CA GLY A 811 18.36 -13.12 3.75
C GLY A 811 18.15 -12.11 2.61
N SER A 812 18.10 -10.82 2.95
CA SER A 812 18.34 -9.76 1.97
C SER A 812 19.84 -9.62 1.71
N ILE A 813 20.19 -9.06 0.55
CA ILE A 813 21.54 -8.61 0.21
C ILE A 813 21.92 -7.26 0.83
N ALA A 814 20.96 -6.45 1.29
CA ALA A 814 21.21 -5.11 1.86
C ALA A 814 20.32 -4.80 3.07
N ASP A 815 20.79 -3.91 3.95
CA ASP A 815 20.03 -3.37 5.08
C ASP A 815 19.07 -2.25 4.63
N ILE A 816 18.45 -1.51 5.57
CA ILE A 816 17.57 -0.37 5.23
C ILE A 816 18.31 0.84 4.62
N ALA A 817 19.63 0.87 4.74
CA ALA A 817 20.53 1.98 4.39
C ALA A 817 21.50 1.60 3.26
N ASN A 818 21.15 0.67 2.38
CA ASN A 818 22.00 0.15 1.29
C ASN A 818 23.31 -0.55 1.71
N ASN A 819 23.59 -0.76 3.00
CA ASN A 819 24.79 -1.48 3.43
C ASN A 819 24.63 -2.98 3.14
N GLU A 820 25.63 -3.58 2.49
CA GLU A 820 25.61 -5.01 2.14
C GLU A 820 25.52 -5.90 3.39
N ILE A 821 24.60 -6.87 3.39
CA ILE A 821 24.49 -7.88 4.44
C ILE A 821 25.61 -8.91 4.24
N PRO A 822 26.49 -9.14 5.24
CA PRO A 822 27.61 -10.07 5.10
C PRO A 822 27.16 -11.51 4.78
N ALA A 823 27.24 -11.91 3.50
CA ALA A 823 26.85 -13.23 3.04
C ALA A 823 27.62 -14.37 3.74
N PHE A 824 28.81 -14.08 4.28
CA PHE A 824 29.73 -15.04 4.92
C PHE A 824 29.91 -14.82 6.42
N GLN A 825 29.49 -13.69 7.00
CA GLN A 825 29.52 -13.48 8.46
C GLN A 825 28.14 -13.66 9.08
N ARG A 826 28.05 -13.53 10.41
CA ARG A 826 26.76 -13.31 11.07
C ARG A 826 26.25 -11.92 10.68
N PRO A 827 24.98 -11.75 10.27
CA PRO A 827 24.40 -10.42 10.11
C PRO A 827 24.33 -9.73 11.48
N ASP A 828 24.06 -8.43 11.47
CA ASP A 828 23.86 -7.68 12.71
C ASP A 828 22.44 -7.86 13.26
N LEU A 829 22.13 -7.18 14.37
CA LEU A 829 20.77 -7.13 14.93
C LEU A 829 20.06 -5.85 14.51
N GLY A 830 18.82 -5.98 14.08
CA GLY A 830 17.97 -4.89 13.61
C GLY A 830 18.17 -4.53 12.14
N ALA A 831 17.58 -3.40 11.74
CA ALA A 831 17.49 -2.96 10.34
C ALA A 831 18.75 -2.28 9.79
N PHE A 832 19.76 -2.05 10.64
CA PHE A 832 21.02 -1.41 10.26
C PHE A 832 22.18 -2.40 10.37
N GLN A 833 22.87 -2.63 9.27
CA GLN A 833 24.08 -3.43 9.20
C GLN A 833 25.29 -2.52 9.48
N VAL A 834 25.95 -2.77 10.61
CA VAL A 834 27.03 -1.95 11.16
C VAL A 834 28.39 -2.66 11.21
N SER A 835 28.45 -3.93 10.82
CA SER A 835 29.66 -4.68 10.50
C SER A 835 29.89 -4.68 8.99
N GLU A 836 31.13 -4.46 8.56
CA GLU A 836 31.52 -4.51 7.15
C GLU A 836 31.33 -5.92 6.56
N ALA A 837 30.80 -6.01 5.34
CA ALA A 837 30.87 -7.24 4.56
C ALA A 837 32.35 -7.57 4.25
N LEU A 838 32.68 -8.86 4.24
CA LEU A 838 33.96 -9.33 3.72
C LEU A 838 33.75 -9.88 2.31
N ASP A 839 34.70 -9.58 1.42
CA ASP A 839 34.75 -10.07 0.05
C ASP A 839 34.45 -11.57 -0.03
N GLY A 840 33.61 -11.92 -1.00
CA GLY A 840 33.00 -13.25 -1.09
C GLY A 840 33.82 -14.33 -1.77
N LEU A 841 33.31 -15.56 -1.62
CA LEU A 841 33.75 -16.80 -2.24
C LEU A 841 34.47 -16.65 -3.60
N ALA A 842 35.72 -17.11 -3.63
CA ALA A 842 36.32 -17.61 -4.86
C ALA A 842 37.14 -18.86 -4.54
N ILE A 843 36.82 -19.99 -5.19
CA ILE A 843 37.88 -20.94 -5.52
C ILE A 843 38.69 -20.28 -6.61
N GLN A 844 39.92 -19.90 -6.28
CA GLN A 844 40.85 -19.28 -7.21
C GLN A 844 41.12 -20.28 -8.33
N ASN A 845 40.90 -19.84 -9.58
CA ASN A 845 41.21 -20.59 -10.80
C ASN A 845 40.61 -22.03 -10.82
N GLY A 846 39.33 -22.18 -10.43
CA GLY A 846 38.65 -23.49 -10.37
C GLY A 846 38.45 -24.22 -11.71
N GLY A 847 38.57 -23.52 -12.83
CA GLY A 847 38.63 -24.09 -14.19
C GLY A 847 40.05 -24.26 -14.74
N PHE A 848 41.09 -23.96 -13.95
CA PHE A 848 42.50 -24.15 -14.32
C PHE A 848 42.93 -23.47 -15.64
N GLU A 849 42.21 -22.42 -16.06
CA GLU A 849 42.30 -21.80 -17.39
C GLU A 849 43.60 -21.03 -17.65
N VAL A 850 44.25 -20.53 -16.60
CA VAL A 850 45.46 -19.69 -16.70
C VAL A 850 46.70 -20.45 -16.27
N ASP A 851 46.69 -20.98 -15.05
CA ASP A 851 47.75 -21.82 -14.47
C ASP A 851 47.21 -22.67 -13.30
N THR A 852 47.86 -22.66 -12.12
CA THR A 852 47.37 -23.25 -10.86
C THR A 852 47.53 -22.30 -9.67
N GLU A 853 47.54 -20.98 -9.90
CA GLU A 853 47.51 -19.98 -8.82
C GLU A 853 46.33 -20.24 -7.87
N GLY A 854 46.60 -20.14 -6.56
CA GLY A 854 45.66 -20.50 -5.50
C GLY A 854 45.66 -21.98 -5.08
N TRP A 855 46.25 -22.91 -5.85
CA TRP A 855 46.23 -24.35 -5.52
C TRP A 855 47.59 -24.88 -5.02
N GLU A 856 47.56 -25.65 -3.93
CA GLU A 856 48.71 -26.44 -3.49
C GLU A 856 48.73 -27.79 -4.22
N LEU A 857 49.75 -28.03 -5.06
CA LEU A 857 49.88 -29.25 -5.87
C LEU A 857 50.92 -30.22 -5.31
N THR A 858 50.67 -31.53 -5.46
CA THR A 858 51.66 -32.58 -5.14
C THR A 858 51.68 -33.72 -6.17
N ASN A 859 52.80 -34.46 -6.20
CA ASN A 859 52.92 -35.84 -6.73
C ASN A 859 52.42 -36.11 -8.17
N GLY A 860 52.40 -35.10 -9.05
CA GLY A 860 52.00 -35.24 -10.46
C GLY A 860 50.64 -34.62 -10.82
N ALA A 861 50.12 -33.71 -10.00
CA ALA A 861 49.08 -32.78 -10.41
C ALA A 861 49.66 -31.69 -11.35
N SER A 862 48.97 -31.35 -12.44
CA SER A 862 49.35 -30.28 -13.39
C SER A 862 48.20 -29.87 -14.32
N VAL A 863 48.28 -28.73 -15.00
CA VAL A 863 47.28 -28.32 -16.01
C VAL A 863 47.44 -29.12 -17.31
N THR A 864 46.34 -29.46 -17.99
CA THR A 864 46.36 -30.07 -19.33
C THR A 864 45.38 -29.42 -20.31
N ASP A 865 45.77 -29.42 -21.58
CA ASP A 865 45.03 -28.99 -22.78
C ASP A 865 44.31 -30.13 -23.53
N LYS A 866 44.34 -31.37 -23.00
CA LYS A 866 44.02 -32.59 -23.77
C LYS A 866 42.56 -33.04 -23.67
N SER A 867 41.90 -32.71 -22.57
CA SER A 867 40.46 -32.90 -22.37
C SER A 867 40.03 -31.95 -21.26
N TYR A 868 38.97 -31.20 -21.52
CA TYR A 868 38.39 -30.17 -20.66
C TYR A 868 36.88 -30.08 -20.95
N ARG A 869 36.17 -29.39 -20.08
CA ARG A 869 34.73 -29.13 -20.10
C ARG A 869 34.47 -27.62 -20.11
N GLY A 870 35.32 -26.85 -19.40
CA GLY A 870 35.50 -25.41 -19.50
C GLY A 870 36.27 -24.96 -20.76
N GLY A 871 36.97 -23.84 -20.68
CA GLY A 871 37.52 -23.07 -21.81
C GLY A 871 38.55 -23.78 -22.70
N ASN A 872 39.75 -24.03 -22.18
CA ASN A 872 40.90 -24.63 -22.88
C ASN A 872 41.69 -25.63 -22.00
N HIS A 873 41.45 -25.67 -20.69
CA HIS A 873 42.29 -26.38 -19.74
C HIS A 873 41.49 -27.15 -18.68
N ALA A 874 42.17 -28.06 -17.99
CA ALA A 874 41.66 -28.78 -16.81
C ALA A 874 42.85 -29.23 -15.93
N LEU A 875 42.58 -29.58 -14.67
CA LEU A 875 43.55 -30.22 -13.79
C LEU A 875 43.71 -31.70 -14.16
N ALA A 876 44.93 -32.13 -14.47
CA ALA A 876 45.32 -33.52 -14.65
C ALA A 876 46.06 -34.07 -13.42
N LEU A 877 45.75 -35.31 -13.07
CA LEU A 877 46.33 -36.04 -11.95
C LEU A 877 46.98 -37.33 -12.49
N ASP A 878 48.28 -37.29 -12.78
CA ASP A 878 49.01 -38.35 -13.50
C ASP A 878 49.27 -39.62 -12.66
N SER A 879 48.91 -39.64 -11.35
CA SER A 879 49.18 -40.78 -10.48
C SER A 879 48.16 -40.94 -9.34
N LYS A 880 48.13 -42.13 -8.73
CA LYS A 880 47.34 -42.41 -7.53
C LYS A 880 47.74 -41.58 -6.28
N ASP A 881 48.94 -41.00 -6.31
CA ASP A 881 49.48 -40.18 -5.21
C ASP A 881 49.38 -38.68 -5.52
N ALA A 882 49.03 -38.31 -6.76
CA ALA A 882 48.80 -36.95 -7.20
C ALA A 882 47.61 -36.34 -6.46
N ALA A 883 47.77 -35.09 -6.02
CA ALA A 883 46.73 -34.36 -5.31
C ALA A 883 46.86 -32.85 -5.52
N ALA A 884 45.73 -32.15 -5.38
CA ALA A 884 45.64 -30.70 -5.35
C ALA A 884 44.69 -30.27 -4.22
N SER A 885 45.04 -29.22 -3.47
CA SER A 885 44.20 -28.70 -2.39
C SER A 885 44.11 -27.17 -2.40
N GLN A 886 42.97 -26.63 -1.97
CA GLN A 886 42.78 -25.19 -1.76
C GLN A 886 41.85 -24.94 -0.57
N THR A 887 42.33 -24.15 0.41
CA THR A 887 41.51 -23.65 1.53
C THR A 887 40.87 -22.32 1.16
N PHE A 888 39.55 -22.21 1.35
CA PHE A 888 38.77 -21.01 1.07
C PHE A 888 38.04 -20.50 2.32
N ASN A 889 37.67 -19.21 2.32
CA ASN A 889 36.84 -18.62 3.36
C ASN A 889 35.38 -19.05 3.14
N ALA A 890 34.91 -19.95 3.99
CA ALA A 890 33.54 -20.45 4.02
C ALA A 890 32.65 -19.67 5.02
N GLY A 891 33.20 -18.73 5.79
CA GLY A 891 32.39 -17.95 6.72
C GLY A 891 31.74 -18.77 7.85
N ALA A 892 30.94 -18.10 8.69
CA ALA A 892 30.36 -18.70 9.89
C ALA A 892 28.90 -19.11 9.72
N ASN A 893 28.54 -20.28 10.26
CA ASN A 893 27.18 -20.81 10.36
C ASN A 893 26.45 -20.86 9.00
N ARG A 894 27.16 -21.31 7.95
CA ARG A 894 26.65 -21.46 6.58
C ARG A 894 26.83 -22.90 6.08
N THR A 895 26.07 -23.26 5.07
CA THR A 895 26.16 -24.56 4.40
C THR A 895 26.48 -24.35 2.93
N PHE A 896 27.47 -25.09 2.43
CA PHE A 896 27.95 -24.98 1.06
C PHE A 896 27.80 -26.32 0.36
N ARG A 897 27.43 -26.25 -0.92
CA ARG A 897 27.72 -27.33 -1.86
C ARG A 897 29.02 -26.96 -2.59
N VAL A 898 29.92 -27.91 -2.72
CA VAL A 898 31.06 -27.78 -3.64
C VAL A 898 30.85 -28.77 -4.76
N VAL A 899 30.95 -28.29 -6.00
CA VAL A 899 30.68 -29.05 -7.21
C VAL A 899 31.91 -29.04 -8.12
N ALA A 900 32.10 -30.14 -8.86
CA ALA A 900 33.16 -30.25 -9.86
C ALA A 900 32.75 -31.25 -10.95
N ALA A 901 33.36 -31.10 -12.13
CA ALA A 901 33.38 -32.17 -13.12
C ALA A 901 34.67 -33.00 -12.95
N VAL A 902 34.53 -34.32 -12.92
CA VAL A 902 35.65 -35.26 -12.78
C VAL A 902 35.63 -36.31 -13.89
N GLN A 903 36.80 -36.79 -14.32
CA GLN A 903 36.94 -37.78 -15.38
C GLN A 903 37.91 -38.89 -14.95
N ALA A 904 37.50 -40.15 -15.08
CA ALA A 904 38.37 -41.29 -14.80
C ALA A 904 39.44 -41.46 -15.90
N SER A 905 40.72 -41.62 -15.50
CA SER A 905 41.82 -41.83 -16.45
C SER A 905 41.79 -43.20 -17.16
N ALA A 906 40.97 -44.13 -16.67
CA ALA A 906 40.73 -45.47 -17.20
C ALA A 906 39.31 -45.91 -16.80
N GLU A 907 38.83 -47.04 -17.32
CA GLU A 907 37.57 -47.65 -16.88
C GLU A 907 37.71 -48.12 -15.42
N GLY A 908 36.94 -47.55 -14.49
CA GLY A 908 37.12 -47.77 -13.05
C GLY A 908 36.63 -46.62 -12.18
N ASP A 909 37.41 -46.30 -11.15
CA ASP A 909 37.12 -45.28 -10.14
C ASP A 909 37.45 -43.85 -10.64
N LEU A 910 36.72 -42.86 -10.14
CA LEU A 910 36.97 -41.43 -10.37
C LEU A 910 38.09 -40.91 -9.45
N PRO A 911 38.78 -39.80 -9.79
CA PRO A 911 39.60 -39.10 -8.82
C PRO A 911 38.73 -38.67 -7.63
N THR A 912 39.27 -38.85 -6.42
CA THR A 912 38.58 -38.53 -5.17
C THR A 912 38.54 -37.02 -5.00
N PHE A 913 37.34 -36.45 -5.01
CA PHE A 913 37.09 -35.05 -4.70
C PHE A 913 36.41 -34.98 -3.32
N SER A 914 36.94 -34.19 -2.39
CA SER A 914 36.44 -34.09 -1.02
C SER A 914 36.46 -32.66 -0.50
N LEU A 915 35.66 -32.43 0.54
CA LEU A 915 35.56 -31.17 1.27
C LEU A 915 35.87 -31.45 2.74
N SER A 916 36.78 -30.69 3.33
CA SER A 916 37.22 -30.87 4.72
C SER A 916 37.20 -29.56 5.52
N ASN A 917 37.19 -29.69 6.85
CA ASN A 917 37.26 -28.57 7.78
C ASN A 917 38.55 -28.58 8.63
N PRO A 918 38.85 -27.52 9.40
CA PRO A 918 40.12 -27.40 10.14
C PRO A 918 40.33 -28.45 11.24
N GLU A 919 39.28 -29.16 11.66
CA GLU A 919 39.36 -30.26 12.64
C GLU A 919 39.68 -31.61 11.98
N GLY A 920 39.68 -31.68 10.65
CA GLY A 920 39.97 -32.88 9.87
C GLY A 920 38.77 -33.79 9.63
N HIS A 921 37.55 -33.26 9.77
CA HIS A 921 36.34 -33.94 9.28
C HIS A 921 36.23 -33.73 7.77
N THR A 922 35.97 -34.81 7.03
CA THR A 922 36.02 -34.84 5.56
C THR A 922 34.79 -35.56 5.00
N VAL A 923 34.11 -34.92 4.04
CA VAL A 923 33.07 -35.53 3.21
C VAL A 923 33.60 -35.71 1.78
N THR A 924 33.48 -36.91 1.23
CA THR A 924 33.84 -37.19 -0.16
C THR A 924 32.63 -36.98 -1.07
N ALA A 925 32.82 -36.18 -2.12
CA ALA A 925 31.77 -35.85 -3.08
C ALA A 925 31.27 -37.10 -3.82
N GLN A 926 29.97 -37.10 -4.10
CA GLN A 926 29.28 -38.19 -4.79
C GLN A 926 28.77 -37.71 -6.16
N ALA A 927 28.72 -38.61 -7.13
CA ALA A 927 27.96 -38.39 -8.35
C ALA A 927 26.45 -38.50 -8.04
N LEU A 928 25.61 -37.78 -8.78
CA LEU A 928 24.15 -37.82 -8.61
C LEU A 928 23.60 -39.26 -8.71
N GLU A 929 24.18 -40.08 -9.57
CA GLU A 929 23.97 -41.53 -9.61
C GLU A 929 25.29 -42.29 -9.43
N ALA A 930 25.40 -43.05 -8.34
CA ALA A 930 26.55 -43.89 -8.04
C ALA A 930 26.52 -45.20 -8.86
N LYS A 931 27.48 -45.39 -9.77
CA LYS A 931 27.56 -46.59 -10.64
C LYS A 931 28.21 -47.77 -9.91
N THR A 932 27.47 -48.87 -9.75
CA THR A 932 27.96 -50.11 -9.12
C THR A 932 28.96 -50.91 -9.96
N THR A 933 29.24 -50.49 -11.20
CA THR A 933 30.15 -51.15 -12.15
C THR A 933 31.34 -50.27 -12.60
N GLY A 934 31.57 -49.13 -11.93
CA GLY A 934 32.58 -48.15 -12.33
C GLY A 934 32.12 -47.19 -13.45
N TYR A 935 32.99 -46.24 -13.78
CA TYR A 935 32.77 -45.19 -14.78
C TYR A 935 33.64 -45.42 -16.02
N ALA A 936 33.21 -44.90 -17.17
CA ALA A 936 33.93 -45.12 -18.43
C ALA A 936 35.12 -44.15 -18.58
N ALA A 937 36.22 -44.63 -19.17
CA ALA A 937 37.36 -43.76 -19.49
C ALA A 937 36.95 -42.62 -20.43
N GLY A 938 37.24 -41.38 -20.05
CA GLY A 938 36.80 -40.19 -20.82
C GLY A 938 35.36 -39.72 -20.56
N GLU A 939 34.62 -40.38 -19.66
CA GLU A 939 33.32 -39.89 -19.20
C GLU A 939 33.52 -38.77 -18.16
N TRP A 940 33.09 -37.55 -18.50
CA TRP A 940 32.94 -36.48 -17.50
C TRP A 940 31.72 -36.76 -16.63
N VAL A 941 31.96 -36.90 -15.33
CA VAL A 941 30.95 -37.14 -14.29
C VAL A 941 30.93 -35.93 -13.39
N ASN A 942 29.76 -35.34 -13.18
CA ASN A 942 29.60 -34.26 -12.22
C ASN A 942 29.49 -34.87 -10.81
N VAL A 943 30.24 -34.33 -9.83
CA VAL A 943 30.19 -34.72 -8.41
C VAL A 943 29.92 -33.51 -7.51
N SER A 944 29.28 -33.75 -6.36
CA SER A 944 29.12 -32.72 -5.32
C SER A 944 29.27 -33.24 -3.89
N ALA A 945 29.69 -32.36 -2.98
CA ALA A 945 29.71 -32.57 -1.53
C ALA A 945 28.98 -31.40 -0.85
N VAL A 946 28.35 -31.65 0.31
CA VAL A 946 27.71 -30.62 1.14
C VAL A 946 28.29 -30.63 2.54
N MET A 947 28.72 -29.47 3.04
CA MET A 947 29.26 -29.32 4.40
C MET A 947 28.85 -27.97 5.01
N ARG A 948 28.71 -27.97 6.34
CA ARG A 948 28.34 -26.81 7.16
C ARG A 948 29.55 -26.27 7.92
N THR A 949 29.54 -24.98 8.24
CA THR A 949 30.52 -24.33 9.13
C THR A 949 29.92 -23.98 10.48
N GLY A 950 30.78 -23.97 11.50
CA GLY A 950 30.42 -23.65 12.89
C GLY A 950 30.30 -22.15 13.16
N TRP A 951 30.25 -21.78 14.43
CA TRP A 951 30.23 -20.36 14.85
C TRP A 951 31.63 -19.74 15.00
N ASP A 952 32.67 -20.58 14.98
CA ASP A 952 34.08 -20.28 15.25
C ASP A 952 35.00 -20.48 14.02
N GLY A 953 34.75 -21.54 13.24
CA GLY A 953 35.46 -21.85 12.00
C GLY A 953 34.85 -21.15 10.79
N THR A 954 35.68 -20.43 10.04
CA THR A 954 35.28 -19.70 8.82
C THR A 954 35.95 -20.24 7.54
N THR A 955 36.50 -21.46 7.56
CA THR A 955 37.29 -21.99 6.43
C THR A 955 36.97 -23.46 6.16
N LEU A 956 36.93 -23.82 4.89
CA LEU A 956 36.91 -25.21 4.42
C LEU A 956 38.02 -25.42 3.38
N SER A 957 38.45 -26.65 3.18
CA SER A 957 39.41 -27.03 2.14
C SER A 957 38.76 -27.96 1.12
N VAL A 958 38.98 -27.66 -0.16
CA VAL A 958 38.74 -28.62 -1.25
C VAL A 958 39.99 -29.48 -1.39
N ASP A 959 39.83 -30.80 -1.28
CA ASP A 959 40.91 -31.79 -1.35
C ASP A 959 40.65 -32.74 -2.52
N ILE A 960 41.57 -32.77 -3.49
CA ILE A 960 41.46 -33.57 -4.72
C ILE A 960 42.63 -34.56 -4.75
N ALA A 961 42.38 -35.86 -4.96
CA ALA A 961 43.43 -36.88 -4.98
C ALA A 961 43.12 -38.09 -5.90
N GLY A 962 44.16 -38.73 -6.42
CA GLY A 962 44.04 -39.95 -7.25
C GLY A 962 43.97 -39.65 -8.76
N PRO A 963 43.96 -40.68 -9.63
CA PRO A 963 44.25 -40.50 -11.04
C PRO A 963 43.00 -40.11 -11.85
N GLY A 964 43.12 -39.11 -12.71
CA GLY A 964 42.00 -38.59 -13.50
C GLY A 964 42.20 -37.16 -13.95
N LEU A 965 41.11 -36.53 -14.42
CA LEU A 965 41.02 -35.08 -14.65
C LEU A 965 39.94 -34.47 -13.76
N VAL A 966 40.10 -33.19 -13.42
CA VAL A 966 39.10 -32.38 -12.70
C VAL A 966 38.99 -31.01 -13.36
N ASP A 967 37.77 -30.48 -13.46
CA ASP A 967 37.46 -29.21 -14.10
C ASP A 967 36.22 -28.56 -13.45
N ASP A 968 35.97 -27.29 -13.75
CA ASP A 968 34.78 -26.51 -13.35
C ASP A 968 34.52 -26.44 -11.83
N VAL A 969 35.59 -26.45 -11.01
CA VAL A 969 35.48 -26.49 -9.53
C VAL A 969 34.84 -25.21 -9.00
N THR A 970 33.67 -25.34 -8.39
CA THR A 970 32.83 -24.20 -7.95
C THR A 970 32.29 -24.43 -6.53
N VAL A 971 32.18 -23.35 -5.74
CA VAL A 971 31.51 -23.36 -4.43
C VAL A 971 30.18 -22.63 -4.55
N GLU A 972 29.11 -23.30 -4.17
CA GLU A 972 27.74 -22.78 -4.11
C GLU A 972 27.37 -22.55 -2.63
N LEU A 973 26.99 -21.33 -2.26
CA LEU A 973 26.22 -21.11 -1.03
C LEU A 973 24.82 -21.67 -1.24
N VAL A 974 24.39 -22.63 -0.44
CA VAL A 974 23.08 -23.29 -0.59
C VAL A 974 22.15 -22.92 0.56
N ALA A 975 20.85 -22.77 0.25
CA ALA A 975 19.83 -22.55 1.26
C ALA A 975 19.70 -23.79 2.16
N ASP A 976 19.94 -23.60 3.45
CA ASP A 976 19.82 -24.65 4.48
C ASP A 976 18.63 -24.34 5.38
N TYR A 977 17.62 -25.21 5.34
CA TYR A 977 16.36 -25.09 6.06
C TYR A 977 16.44 -25.61 7.51
N MET A 978 17.63 -25.98 8.01
CA MET A 978 17.86 -26.40 9.40
C MET A 978 18.17 -25.24 10.35
N VAL A 979 17.19 -24.87 11.16
CA VAL A 979 17.35 -23.94 12.30
C VAL A 979 18.20 -24.61 13.40
N ASP A 980 19.32 -23.97 13.79
CA ASP A 980 20.31 -24.48 14.77
C ASP A 980 20.80 -25.92 14.46
N GLY A 981 21.02 -26.23 13.18
CA GLY A 981 21.50 -27.55 12.73
C GLY A 981 22.90 -27.91 13.24
N SER A 982 23.74 -26.92 13.53
CA SER A 982 25.08 -27.07 14.11
C SER A 982 25.09 -27.05 15.65
N PHE A 983 23.92 -27.03 16.33
CA PHE A 983 23.80 -27.09 17.80
C PHE A 983 24.66 -26.09 18.58
N GLN A 984 24.88 -24.88 18.04
CA GLN A 984 25.71 -23.85 18.68
C GLN A 984 24.90 -22.79 19.44
N SER A 985 23.57 -22.72 19.27
CA SER A 985 22.74 -21.81 20.08
C SER A 985 22.90 -22.13 21.56
N ARG A 986 23.12 -21.14 22.43
CA ARG A 986 23.32 -21.33 23.88
C ARG A 986 22.19 -22.14 24.52
N SER A 987 20.99 -22.05 23.94
CA SER A 987 19.75 -22.66 24.44
C SER A 987 19.42 -24.03 23.81
N ASN A 988 20.07 -24.42 22.71
CA ASN A 988 19.80 -25.61 21.86
C ASN A 988 18.41 -25.62 21.19
N SER A 989 17.77 -24.47 21.04
CA SER A 989 16.43 -24.34 20.47
C SER A 989 16.52 -24.26 18.94
N PRO A 990 15.79 -25.07 18.14
CA PRO A 990 14.45 -25.62 18.43
C PRO A 990 14.41 -27.04 19.01
N TRP A 991 15.55 -27.67 19.30
CA TRP A 991 15.61 -29.09 19.59
C TRP A 991 14.99 -29.44 20.95
N SER A 992 14.17 -30.51 20.97
CA SER A 992 13.47 -30.99 22.17
C SER A 992 14.36 -31.62 23.25
N ASN A 993 15.68 -31.63 23.06
CA ASN A 993 16.69 -32.15 23.97
C ASN A 993 17.85 -31.13 24.07
N ASN A 994 18.27 -30.79 25.29
CA ASN A 994 19.32 -29.80 25.56
C ASN A 994 20.68 -30.46 25.91
N GLY A 995 20.79 -31.79 25.79
CA GLY A 995 22.05 -32.51 26.00
C GLY A 995 23.08 -32.19 24.92
N ARG A 996 24.32 -31.87 25.33
CA ARG A 996 25.46 -31.63 24.44
C ARG A 996 26.74 -32.31 24.91
N ALA A 997 27.68 -32.46 23.99
CA ALA A 997 29.08 -32.81 24.27
C ALA A 997 30.01 -31.73 23.72
N GLU A 998 31.12 -31.47 24.43
CA GLU A 998 32.25 -30.64 23.98
C GLU A 998 33.14 -31.42 22.98
N GLU A 999 32.50 -32.01 21.98
CA GLU A 999 33.11 -32.76 20.87
C GLU A 999 32.18 -32.62 19.66
N GLY A 1000 32.39 -31.58 18.86
CA GLY A 1000 31.64 -31.31 17.63
C GLY A 1000 32.34 -31.82 16.35
N VAL A 1001 31.71 -31.54 15.21
CA VAL A 1001 32.31 -31.48 13.88
C VAL A 1001 32.67 -30.03 13.52
N SER A 1002 31.90 -29.06 14.02
CA SER A 1002 32.24 -27.63 13.96
C SER A 1002 31.65 -26.90 15.17
N GLY A 1003 32.15 -25.71 15.54
CA GLY A 1003 31.68 -24.98 16.73
C GLY A 1003 32.09 -25.59 18.09
N GLY A 1004 32.63 -26.81 18.11
CA GLY A 1004 33.06 -27.52 19.31
C GLY A 1004 31.94 -28.14 20.15
N LEU A 1005 30.67 -28.09 19.70
CA LEU A 1005 29.52 -28.67 20.41
C LEU A 1005 28.67 -29.56 19.50
N ALA A 1006 28.49 -30.83 19.87
CA ALA A 1006 27.49 -31.72 19.24
C ALA A 1006 26.30 -31.99 20.17
N LEU A 1007 25.16 -32.34 19.58
CA LEU A 1007 23.98 -32.85 20.29
C LEU A 1007 24.27 -34.22 20.91
N ALA A 1008 24.06 -34.35 22.21
CA ALA A 1008 24.20 -35.62 22.94
C ALA A 1008 22.83 -36.28 23.17
N VAL A 1009 22.62 -37.46 22.58
CA VAL A 1009 21.37 -38.23 22.75
C VAL A 1009 21.65 -39.51 23.55
N GLY A 1010 21.12 -39.55 24.77
CA GLY A 1010 21.18 -40.73 25.64
C GLY A 1010 20.26 -41.87 25.16
N GLY A 1011 20.53 -43.08 25.64
CA GLY A 1011 19.87 -44.30 25.19
C GLY A 1011 18.35 -44.34 25.39
N GLY A 1012 17.64 -44.72 24.33
CA GLY A 1012 16.18 -44.62 24.23
C GLY A 1012 15.65 -43.19 24.04
N GLY A 1013 16.54 -42.20 23.95
CA GLY A 1013 16.21 -40.79 23.78
C GLY A 1013 16.12 -40.36 22.32
N THR A 1014 15.40 -39.27 22.08
CA THR A 1014 15.33 -38.55 20.80
C THR A 1014 15.58 -37.06 21.03
N ALA A 1015 16.13 -36.38 20.04
CA ALA A 1015 16.07 -34.94 19.89
C ALA A 1015 15.31 -34.64 18.60
N GLU A 1016 14.28 -33.81 18.69
CA GLU A 1016 13.38 -33.47 17.58
C GLU A 1016 13.36 -31.94 17.42
N ASN A 1017 13.73 -31.46 16.23
CA ASN A 1017 13.56 -30.09 15.78
C ASN A 1017 12.18 -29.97 15.13
N VAL A 1018 11.45 -28.89 15.42
CA VAL A 1018 10.03 -28.69 15.07
C VAL A 1018 9.78 -27.40 14.28
N GLU A 1019 10.86 -26.77 13.80
CA GLU A 1019 10.84 -25.51 13.04
C GLU A 1019 11.50 -25.66 11.66
N THR A 1020 11.68 -26.89 11.17
CA THR A 1020 12.06 -27.16 9.78
C THR A 1020 10.90 -26.80 8.85
N VAL A 1021 11.09 -25.78 8.00
CA VAL A 1021 10.11 -25.29 7.02
C VAL A 1021 10.76 -25.20 5.65
N VAL A 1022 10.06 -25.67 4.61
CA VAL A 1022 10.48 -25.61 3.20
C VAL A 1022 9.46 -24.84 2.35
N PRO A 1023 9.88 -24.18 1.25
CA PRO A 1023 8.96 -23.42 0.40
C PRO A 1023 8.11 -24.29 -0.53
N GLU A 1024 8.65 -25.42 -1.01
CA GLU A 1024 8.04 -26.18 -2.10
C GLU A 1024 7.71 -27.61 -1.68
N LEU A 1025 6.43 -27.97 -1.78
CA LEU A 1025 5.94 -29.33 -1.58
C LEU A 1025 6.26 -30.20 -2.80
N GLY A 1026 6.59 -31.48 -2.57
CA GLY A 1026 6.87 -32.43 -3.66
C GLY A 1026 8.25 -32.28 -4.32
N ARG A 1027 9.00 -31.20 -4.04
CA ARG A 1027 10.43 -31.08 -4.35
C ARG A 1027 11.23 -32.07 -3.49
N GLU A 1028 12.33 -32.59 -4.02
CA GLU A 1028 13.26 -33.41 -3.24
C GLU A 1028 14.30 -32.52 -2.54
N TYR A 1029 14.55 -32.83 -1.26
CA TYR A 1029 15.58 -32.21 -0.44
C TYR A 1029 16.50 -33.31 0.09
N THR A 1030 17.78 -33.03 0.28
CA THR A 1030 18.71 -33.94 0.95
C THR A 1030 18.90 -33.51 2.39
N LEU A 1031 18.45 -34.35 3.33
CA LEU A 1031 18.72 -34.21 4.76
C LEU A 1031 20.04 -34.90 5.07
N SER A 1032 21.00 -34.19 5.65
CA SER A 1032 22.26 -34.74 6.13
C SER A 1032 22.49 -34.40 7.60
N ALA A 1033 23.25 -35.23 8.30
CA ALA A 1033 23.82 -34.94 9.61
C ALA A 1033 25.13 -35.74 9.81
N TRP A 1034 26.01 -35.28 10.67
CA TRP A 1034 27.16 -36.05 11.12
C TRP A 1034 26.79 -36.88 12.34
N ILE A 1035 27.18 -38.16 12.37
CA ILE A 1035 26.87 -39.07 13.48
C ILE A 1035 28.12 -39.75 14.03
N LYS A 1036 28.15 -39.96 15.34
CA LYS A 1036 29.14 -40.77 16.06
C LYS A 1036 28.42 -41.61 17.11
N GLY A 1037 28.43 -42.94 16.92
CA GLY A 1037 27.64 -43.87 17.72
C GLY A 1037 27.33 -45.18 17.00
N THR A 1038 26.49 -46.01 17.61
CA THR A 1038 25.97 -47.26 17.03
C THR A 1038 24.46 -47.14 16.84
N ASP A 1039 23.95 -47.65 15.72
CA ASP A 1039 22.52 -47.64 15.34
C ASP A 1039 21.87 -46.25 15.49
N VAL A 1040 22.57 -45.19 15.07
CA VAL A 1040 22.09 -43.79 15.14
C VAL A 1040 21.08 -43.55 14.03
N HIS A 1041 19.89 -43.06 14.37
CA HIS A 1041 18.80 -42.83 13.42
C HIS A 1041 18.63 -41.32 13.19
N VAL A 1042 18.85 -40.88 11.96
CA VAL A 1042 18.66 -39.49 11.51
C VAL A 1042 17.46 -39.46 10.56
N GLY A 1043 16.51 -38.53 10.74
CA GLY A 1043 15.30 -38.57 9.92
C GLY A 1043 14.36 -37.36 9.99
N ALA A 1044 13.23 -37.49 9.31
CA ALA A 1044 12.17 -36.49 9.18
C ALA A 1044 10.77 -37.11 9.38
N LYS A 1045 9.81 -36.33 9.88
CA LYS A 1045 8.55 -36.82 10.46
C LYS A 1045 7.41 -35.81 10.28
N GLN A 1046 6.27 -36.27 9.77
CA GLN A 1046 5.13 -35.43 9.37
C GLN A 1046 4.02 -35.36 10.44
N GLY A 1047 3.01 -34.55 10.15
CA GLY A 1047 1.79 -34.28 10.93
C GLY A 1047 1.90 -33.00 11.74
N TYR A 1048 2.25 -31.87 11.12
CA TYR A 1048 2.19 -30.53 11.73
C TYR A 1048 0.92 -29.74 11.37
N THR A 1049 0.12 -30.23 10.42
CA THR A 1049 -1.12 -29.57 9.97
C THR A 1049 -2.24 -29.55 11.02
N TYR A 1050 -3.04 -28.47 11.00
CA TYR A 1050 -4.02 -28.11 12.03
C TYR A 1050 -5.24 -29.07 12.17
N LYS A 1051 -5.44 -30.03 11.26
CA LYS A 1051 -6.66 -30.88 11.21
C LYS A 1051 -6.44 -32.37 10.86
N GLU A 1052 -5.21 -32.88 10.95
CA GLU A 1052 -4.96 -34.32 10.77
C GLU A 1052 -5.64 -35.17 11.87
N PRO A 1053 -6.37 -36.25 11.52
CA PRO A 1053 -6.87 -37.22 12.49
C PRO A 1053 -5.71 -37.95 13.20
N ALA A 1054 -5.83 -38.20 14.50
CA ALA A 1054 -4.79 -38.89 15.27
C ALA A 1054 -4.62 -40.37 14.83
N GLY A 1055 -3.75 -40.62 13.85
CA GLY A 1055 -3.45 -41.93 13.27
C GLY A 1055 -2.05 -42.03 12.64
N ASP A 1056 -1.87 -41.51 11.43
CA ASP A 1056 -0.78 -41.92 10.53
C ASP A 1056 0.37 -40.89 10.40
N LYS A 1057 1.15 -40.70 11.47
CA LYS A 1057 2.41 -39.93 11.39
C LYS A 1057 3.50 -40.72 10.64
N LYS A 1058 3.66 -40.42 9.34
CA LYS A 1058 4.76 -40.95 8.52
C LYS A 1058 6.10 -40.36 8.96
N SER A 1059 7.10 -41.23 9.14
CA SER A 1059 8.50 -40.87 9.39
C SER A 1059 9.42 -41.61 8.43
N GLN A 1060 10.44 -40.93 7.93
CA GLN A 1060 11.53 -41.48 7.13
C GLN A 1060 12.84 -41.25 7.87
N SER A 1061 13.77 -42.20 7.83
CA SER A 1061 15.06 -42.11 8.52
C SER A 1061 16.12 -43.00 7.88
N VAL A 1062 17.36 -42.54 7.94
CA VAL A 1062 18.56 -43.31 7.64
C VAL A 1062 19.24 -43.74 8.95
N THR A 1063 19.79 -44.94 8.95
CA THR A 1063 20.46 -45.57 10.10
C THR A 1063 21.93 -45.76 9.79
N ALA A 1064 22.82 -45.28 10.67
CA ALA A 1064 24.27 -45.41 10.51
C ALA A 1064 24.97 -45.83 11.81
N SER A 1065 26.25 -46.20 11.70
CA SER A 1065 27.11 -46.54 12.84
C SER A 1065 28.56 -46.19 12.51
N SER A 1066 29.22 -45.46 13.39
CA SER A 1066 30.59 -45.00 13.21
C SER A 1066 31.25 -44.70 14.56
N ASP A 1067 32.53 -45.06 14.71
CA ASP A 1067 33.34 -44.78 15.92
C ASP A 1067 33.89 -43.34 15.97
N LYS A 1068 33.90 -42.67 14.81
CA LYS A 1068 34.18 -41.25 14.60
C LYS A 1068 32.95 -40.54 14.03
N PHE A 1069 32.97 -39.21 13.96
CA PHE A 1069 31.98 -38.52 13.15
C PHE A 1069 32.12 -38.88 11.67
N ALA A 1070 31.00 -39.30 11.07
CA ALA A 1070 30.84 -39.50 9.65
C ALA A 1070 29.49 -38.90 9.21
N GLN A 1071 29.43 -38.26 8.04
CA GLN A 1071 28.18 -37.74 7.51
C GLN A 1071 27.29 -38.89 7.03
N VAL A 1072 26.00 -38.81 7.34
CA VAL A 1072 24.94 -39.65 6.79
C VAL A 1072 23.88 -38.76 6.15
N SER A 1073 23.34 -39.18 5.01
CA SER A 1073 22.39 -38.42 4.22
C SER A 1073 21.21 -39.29 3.77
N MET A 1074 20.05 -38.66 3.57
CA MET A 1074 18.89 -39.25 2.90
C MET A 1074 18.16 -38.20 2.08
N ASP A 1075 17.58 -38.61 0.96
CA ASP A 1075 16.61 -37.77 0.25
C ASP A 1075 15.25 -37.80 0.95
N TYR A 1076 14.54 -36.68 0.91
CA TYR A 1076 13.25 -36.49 1.54
C TYR A 1076 12.33 -35.62 0.68
N THR A 1077 11.13 -36.13 0.42
CA THR A 1077 10.06 -35.40 -0.27
C THR A 1077 8.98 -34.98 0.74
N PRO A 1078 8.94 -33.71 1.18
CA PRO A 1078 7.90 -33.21 2.08
C PRO A 1078 6.53 -33.13 1.38
N THR A 1079 5.49 -33.51 2.13
CA THR A 1079 4.07 -33.34 1.75
C THR A 1079 3.33 -32.39 2.70
N GLU A 1080 4.05 -31.79 3.65
CA GLU A 1080 3.66 -30.65 4.49
C GLU A 1080 4.83 -29.66 4.44
N ASN A 1081 4.58 -28.35 4.44
CA ASN A 1081 5.65 -27.34 4.31
C ASN A 1081 6.48 -27.24 5.60
N ARG A 1082 5.85 -27.48 6.75
CA ARG A 1082 6.47 -27.62 8.07
C ARG A 1082 6.45 -29.07 8.53
N PHE A 1083 7.59 -29.57 9.00
CA PHE A 1083 7.72 -30.92 9.54
C PHE A 1083 8.80 -30.99 10.63
N SER A 1084 8.92 -32.13 11.31
CA SER A 1084 10.00 -32.36 12.28
C SER A 1084 11.21 -33.04 11.64
N THR A 1085 12.42 -32.69 12.06
CA THR A 1085 13.64 -33.49 11.85
C THR A 1085 14.19 -34.00 13.18
N PHE A 1086 14.92 -35.12 13.20
CA PHE A 1086 15.34 -35.76 14.45
C PHE A 1086 16.65 -36.54 14.41
N CYS A 1087 17.28 -36.67 15.58
CA CYS A 1087 18.34 -37.61 15.92
C CYS A 1087 17.85 -38.52 17.06
N TYR A 1088 17.78 -39.83 16.82
CA TYR A 1088 17.27 -40.84 17.76
C TYR A 1088 18.31 -41.93 18.07
N ASN A 1089 18.34 -42.35 19.33
CA ASN A 1089 19.25 -43.38 19.85
C ASN A 1089 18.47 -44.58 20.41
N PRO A 1090 18.37 -45.70 19.69
CA PRO A 1090 17.74 -46.94 20.16
C PRO A 1090 18.61 -47.75 21.14
N THR A 1091 19.89 -47.40 21.34
CA THR A 1091 20.88 -48.26 22.03
C THR A 1091 21.13 -47.86 23.48
N GLU A 1092 21.72 -48.77 24.29
CA GLU A 1092 22.25 -48.42 25.61
C GLU A 1092 23.58 -47.65 25.47
N GLY A 1093 23.54 -46.32 25.63
CA GLY A 1093 24.73 -45.48 25.60
C GLY A 1093 24.42 -44.00 25.42
N GLN A 1094 25.40 -43.24 24.94
CA GLN A 1094 25.23 -41.90 24.38
C GLN A 1094 25.76 -41.93 22.96
N VAL A 1095 25.03 -41.31 22.03
CA VAL A 1095 25.48 -41.04 20.66
C VAL A 1095 25.52 -39.53 20.45
N LEU A 1096 26.36 -39.09 19.51
CA LEU A 1096 26.42 -37.70 19.07
C LEU A 1096 25.83 -37.58 17.67
N CYS A 1097 25.04 -36.52 17.47
CA CYS A 1097 24.71 -36.00 16.14
C CYS A 1097 25.20 -34.55 16.06
N ASP A 1098 25.66 -34.10 14.90
CA ASP A 1098 26.10 -32.73 14.67
C ASP A 1098 25.85 -32.27 13.22
N ASP A 1099 25.99 -30.98 12.96
CA ASP A 1099 25.93 -30.33 11.64
C ASP A 1099 24.83 -30.91 10.74
N PHE A 1100 23.59 -30.85 11.24
CA PHE A 1100 22.38 -31.10 10.45
C PHE A 1100 22.24 -30.03 9.37
N THR A 1101 21.97 -30.48 8.14
CA THR A 1101 21.66 -29.64 6.99
C THR A 1101 20.45 -30.20 6.26
N LEU A 1102 19.52 -29.35 5.83
CA LEU A 1102 18.47 -29.71 4.88
C LEU A 1102 18.57 -28.74 3.71
N VAL A 1103 19.05 -29.24 2.58
CA VAL A 1103 19.27 -28.45 1.36
C VAL A 1103 18.44 -29.02 0.21
N ASP A 1104 18.16 -28.21 -0.80
CA ASP A 1104 17.58 -28.72 -2.05
C ASP A 1104 18.43 -29.86 -2.60
N LYS A 1105 17.80 -30.94 -3.07
CA LYS A 1105 18.51 -32.02 -3.75
C LYS A 1105 19.20 -31.46 -5.00
N TRP A 1106 20.46 -31.84 -5.19
CA TRP A 1106 21.24 -31.36 -6.33
C TRP A 1106 20.70 -31.95 -7.65
N ASP A 1107 20.63 -31.12 -8.68
CA ASP A 1107 20.16 -31.48 -10.02
C ASP A 1107 21.25 -32.13 -10.90
N GLY A 1108 22.50 -32.15 -10.41
CA GLY A 1108 23.67 -32.61 -11.15
C GLY A 1108 24.32 -31.54 -12.02
N THR A 1109 23.88 -30.27 -11.97
CA THR A 1109 24.48 -29.18 -12.74
C THR A 1109 25.84 -28.78 -12.17
N VAL A 1110 26.76 -28.47 -13.08
CA VAL A 1110 28.06 -27.85 -12.82
C VAL A 1110 28.24 -26.78 -13.90
N ALA A 1111 28.31 -25.52 -13.50
CA ALA A 1111 28.56 -24.38 -14.39
C ALA A 1111 29.90 -24.55 -15.11
N ARG A 1112 30.05 -24.02 -16.33
CA ARG A 1112 31.32 -24.09 -17.07
C ARG A 1112 32.13 -22.82 -16.86
N ILE A 1113 33.38 -22.98 -16.44
CA ILE A 1113 34.35 -21.90 -16.29
C ILE A 1113 35.09 -21.71 -17.63
N GLY A 1114 35.52 -20.50 -17.95
CA GLY A 1114 36.20 -20.21 -19.21
C GLY A 1114 37.16 -19.01 -19.11
N THR A 1115 37.79 -18.65 -20.22
CA THR A 1115 38.86 -17.63 -20.30
C THR A 1115 38.47 -16.18 -19.97
N THR A 1116 37.24 -15.94 -19.50
CA THR A 1116 36.72 -14.60 -19.22
C THR A 1116 36.90 -14.22 -17.76
N VAL A 1117 38.06 -13.63 -17.46
CA VAL A 1117 38.33 -12.72 -16.31
C VAL A 1117 38.12 -13.30 -14.91
N ILE A 1118 39.25 -13.56 -14.24
CA ILE A 1118 39.31 -13.69 -12.77
C ILE A 1118 38.84 -12.36 -12.14
N PRO A 1119 37.91 -12.35 -11.15
CA PRO A 1119 37.62 -11.17 -10.36
C PRO A 1119 38.89 -10.68 -9.67
N GLY A 1120 39.40 -9.52 -10.10
CA GLY A 1120 40.70 -9.04 -9.69
C GLY A 1120 40.73 -8.68 -8.20
N VAL A 1121 41.75 -9.16 -7.47
CA VAL A 1121 42.04 -8.75 -6.10
C VAL A 1121 42.06 -7.22 -6.00
N PRO A 1122 41.35 -6.60 -5.03
CA PRO A 1122 41.31 -5.15 -4.89
C PRO A 1122 42.73 -4.55 -4.82
N ILE A 1123 43.07 -3.72 -5.80
CA ILE A 1123 44.35 -3.01 -5.81
C ILE A 1123 44.27 -1.94 -4.72
N ASN A 1124 44.98 -2.15 -3.61
CA ASN A 1124 45.03 -1.25 -2.47
C ASN A 1124 45.26 0.21 -2.95
N PRO A 1125 44.34 1.15 -2.68
CA PRO A 1125 44.39 2.48 -3.29
C PRO A 1125 45.70 3.20 -2.95
N ALA A 1126 46.32 3.79 -3.98
CA ALA A 1126 47.53 4.57 -3.80
C ALA A 1126 47.30 5.76 -2.86
N GLU A 1127 48.32 6.12 -2.06
CA GLU A 1127 48.25 7.25 -1.14
C GLU A 1127 47.78 8.53 -1.88
N PRO A 1128 46.87 9.32 -1.29
CA PRO A 1128 46.22 10.42 -1.99
C PRO A 1128 47.23 11.50 -2.38
N VAL A 1129 47.49 11.60 -3.70
CA VAL A 1129 48.29 12.68 -4.26
C VAL A 1129 47.58 14.02 -4.09
N THR A 1130 48.33 15.01 -3.59
CA THR A 1130 47.84 16.38 -3.38
C THR A 1130 47.31 16.95 -4.71
N PRO A 1131 46.08 17.48 -4.76
CA PRO A 1131 45.57 18.13 -5.97
C PRO A 1131 46.42 19.34 -6.37
N GLU A 1132 46.74 19.46 -7.67
CA GLU A 1132 47.28 20.70 -8.23
C GLU A 1132 46.16 21.75 -8.42
N GLU A 1133 46.56 23.01 -8.48
CA GLU A 1133 45.65 24.17 -8.51
C GLU A 1133 44.87 24.24 -9.85
N PRO A 1134 43.53 24.44 -9.82
CA PRO A 1134 42.72 24.34 -11.04
C PRO A 1134 42.95 25.52 -12.00
N GLU A 1135 43.32 25.22 -13.25
CA GLU A 1135 43.48 26.24 -14.30
C GLU A 1135 42.14 26.88 -14.70
N ILE A 1136 42.22 28.13 -15.16
CA ILE A 1136 41.07 29.01 -15.44
C ILE A 1136 40.33 28.53 -16.71
N PRO A 1137 39.00 28.34 -16.69
CA PRO A 1137 38.25 27.89 -17.86
C PRO A 1137 38.25 28.95 -18.98
N LEU A 1138 38.46 28.50 -20.21
CA LEU A 1138 38.42 29.34 -21.40
C LEU A 1138 36.98 29.71 -21.80
N THR A 1139 36.82 30.88 -22.43
CA THR A 1139 35.51 31.43 -22.81
C THR A 1139 34.77 30.59 -23.87
N PRO A 1140 33.43 30.50 -23.83
CA PRO A 1140 32.64 29.74 -24.80
C PRO A 1140 32.82 30.19 -26.25
N ILE A 1141 32.70 29.25 -27.19
CA ILE A 1141 32.77 29.49 -28.64
C ILE A 1141 31.35 29.58 -29.22
N THR A 1142 31.08 30.59 -30.04
CA THR A 1142 29.76 30.78 -30.67
C THR A 1142 29.41 29.65 -31.65
N PRO A 1143 28.21 29.04 -31.57
CA PRO A 1143 27.76 28.03 -32.54
C PRO A 1143 27.69 28.56 -33.99
N ALA A 1144 27.96 27.67 -34.95
CA ALA A 1144 27.81 27.96 -36.38
C ALA A 1144 26.33 27.97 -36.80
N LYS A 1145 26.02 28.72 -37.87
CA LYS A 1145 24.66 28.88 -38.39
C LYS A 1145 24.20 27.63 -39.15
N PRO A 1146 22.92 27.19 -39.05
CA PRO A 1146 22.42 26.02 -39.78
C PRO A 1146 22.56 26.15 -41.31
N VAL A 1147 22.72 25.00 -41.96
CA VAL A 1147 22.82 24.86 -43.43
C VAL A 1147 21.51 24.31 -43.98
N THR A 1148 21.04 24.84 -45.10
CA THR A 1148 19.81 24.37 -45.77
C THR A 1148 19.99 22.98 -46.37
N PRO A 1149 19.04 22.04 -46.22
CA PRO A 1149 19.04 20.76 -46.93
C PRO A 1149 18.91 20.94 -48.46
N GLU A 1150 19.43 19.98 -49.23
CA GLU A 1150 19.24 19.90 -50.68
C GLU A 1150 17.94 19.17 -51.07
N GLU A 1151 17.55 19.29 -52.33
CA GLU A 1151 16.26 18.90 -52.89
C GLU A 1151 16.14 17.36 -53.10
N SER A 1152 15.05 16.75 -52.64
CA SER A 1152 14.85 15.29 -52.72
C SER A 1152 14.46 14.81 -54.12
N GLU A 1153 14.99 13.66 -54.55
CA GLU A 1153 14.64 13.03 -55.83
C GLU A 1153 13.20 12.49 -55.85
N ILE A 1154 12.64 12.34 -57.06
CA ILE A 1154 11.23 12.04 -57.33
C ILE A 1154 10.97 10.52 -57.33
N PRO A 1155 10.08 9.99 -56.47
CA PRO A 1155 9.65 8.59 -56.53
C PRO A 1155 8.76 8.29 -57.76
N LEU A 1156 8.85 7.05 -58.28
CA LEU A 1156 8.06 6.61 -59.43
C LEU A 1156 6.58 6.34 -59.09
N THR A 1157 5.71 6.52 -60.07
CA THR A 1157 4.24 6.38 -59.94
C THR A 1157 3.80 4.96 -59.53
N PRO A 1158 2.89 4.82 -58.53
CA PRO A 1158 2.28 3.53 -58.19
C PRO A 1158 1.47 2.90 -59.33
N ILE A 1159 1.48 1.56 -59.38
CA ILE A 1159 0.73 0.76 -60.37
C ILE A 1159 -0.63 0.39 -59.78
N THR A 1160 -1.70 0.54 -60.56
CA THR A 1160 -3.09 0.31 -60.11
C THR A 1160 -3.37 -1.18 -59.84
N PRO A 1161 -3.83 -1.56 -58.63
CA PRO A 1161 -4.31 -2.91 -58.36
C PRO A 1161 -5.57 -3.25 -59.18
N ALA A 1162 -5.70 -4.51 -59.60
CA ALA A 1162 -6.86 -4.97 -60.38
C ALA A 1162 -8.09 -5.19 -59.49
N LYS A 1163 -9.29 -5.08 -60.08
CA LYS A 1163 -10.56 -5.40 -59.41
C LYS A 1163 -10.59 -6.86 -58.90
N PRO A 1164 -11.21 -7.13 -57.74
CA PRO A 1164 -11.70 -8.47 -57.41
C PRO A 1164 -12.65 -8.99 -58.49
N VAL A 1165 -12.56 -10.29 -58.78
CA VAL A 1165 -13.39 -10.99 -59.79
C VAL A 1165 -14.47 -11.80 -59.07
N THR A 1166 -15.70 -11.77 -59.59
CA THR A 1166 -16.83 -12.55 -59.08
C THR A 1166 -16.71 -14.03 -59.45
N PRO A 1167 -16.90 -14.96 -58.50
CA PRO A 1167 -17.10 -16.38 -58.78
C PRO A 1167 -18.59 -16.72 -58.93
N ASP A 1168 -19.14 -16.48 -60.12
CA ASP A 1168 -20.23 -17.30 -60.66
C ASP A 1168 -19.60 -18.57 -61.30
N ALA A 1169 -20.23 -19.74 -61.43
CA ALA A 1169 -21.38 -20.40 -60.79
C ALA A 1169 -21.40 -21.88 -61.29
N ASP A 1170 -22.28 -22.73 -60.72
CA ASP A 1170 -22.74 -24.03 -61.28
C ASP A 1170 -21.70 -25.16 -61.51
N SER A 1171 -22.03 -26.46 -61.52
CA SER A 1171 -23.16 -27.29 -61.03
C SER A 1171 -22.61 -28.73 -60.82
N ASP A 1172 -23.27 -29.80 -60.34
CA ASP A 1172 -24.65 -30.35 -60.36
C ASP A 1172 -24.94 -31.02 -58.97
N SER A 1173 -26.12 -30.91 -58.35
CA SER A 1173 -27.32 -31.80 -58.42
C SER A 1173 -27.09 -33.27 -57.94
N ASP A 1174 -28.03 -34.00 -57.31
CA ASP A 1174 -29.51 -33.91 -57.20
C ASP A 1174 -29.98 -33.99 -55.70
N ASP A 1175 -31.26 -33.85 -55.27
CA ASP A 1175 -32.56 -33.71 -55.96
C ASP A 1175 -33.62 -33.02 -55.04
N GLU A 1176 -34.84 -32.77 -55.54
CA GLU A 1176 -35.98 -32.07 -54.90
C GLU A 1176 -36.54 -32.76 -53.61
N ALA A 1177 -37.38 -32.15 -52.75
CA ALA A 1177 -38.31 -31.01 -52.86
C ALA A 1177 -38.52 -30.34 -51.46
N THR A 1178 -39.41 -29.36 -51.17
CA THR A 1178 -40.65 -28.87 -51.85
C THR A 1178 -40.93 -27.37 -51.49
N THR A 1179 -42.13 -26.87 -51.80
CA THR A 1179 -42.60 -25.47 -51.71
C THR A 1179 -43.43 -25.14 -50.44
N GLY A 1180 -43.52 -23.84 -50.09
CA GLY A 1180 -44.60 -23.29 -49.25
C GLY A 1180 -44.27 -21.91 -48.63
N SER A 1181 -45.04 -20.86 -48.93
CA SER A 1181 -44.77 -19.47 -48.50
C SER A 1181 -45.90 -18.81 -47.69
N GLU A 1182 -45.48 -17.90 -46.80
CA GLU A 1182 -46.18 -16.68 -46.34
C GLU A 1182 -47.48 -16.75 -45.49
N ASP A 1183 -47.79 -15.57 -44.93
CA ASP A 1183 -48.96 -15.10 -44.18
C ASP A 1183 -49.32 -15.69 -42.79
N GLY A 1184 -49.49 -14.77 -41.81
CA GLY A 1184 -49.79 -15.11 -40.42
C GLY A 1184 -50.00 -13.93 -39.44
N GLU A 1185 -50.61 -12.81 -39.85
CA GLU A 1185 -50.90 -11.69 -38.94
C GLU A 1185 -52.10 -11.95 -37.99
N LEU A 1186 -51.84 -11.83 -36.66
CA LEU A 1186 -52.73 -11.21 -35.65
C LEU A 1186 -54.11 -11.87 -35.34
N PRO A 1187 -54.93 -11.41 -34.36
CA PRO A 1187 -54.63 -10.59 -33.16
C PRO A 1187 -55.24 -11.10 -31.80
N LYS A 1188 -54.58 -10.73 -30.69
CA LYS A 1188 -55.13 -10.25 -29.38
C LYS A 1188 -55.97 -11.17 -28.44
N THR A 1189 -56.04 -10.70 -27.17
CA THR A 1189 -56.90 -11.13 -26.03
C THR A 1189 -56.51 -12.43 -25.32
N GLY A 1190 -56.81 -12.65 -24.03
CA GLY A 1190 -57.50 -11.82 -23.02
C GLY A 1190 -57.45 -12.48 -21.62
N SER A 1191 -57.83 -11.77 -20.55
CA SER A 1191 -57.63 -12.19 -19.14
C SER A 1191 -58.84 -12.86 -18.45
N THR A 1192 -58.61 -13.40 -17.23
CA THR A 1192 -59.59 -14.04 -16.28
C THR A 1192 -60.04 -15.48 -16.70
N ALA A 1193 -60.52 -16.40 -15.84
CA ALA A 1193 -60.99 -16.43 -14.43
C ALA A 1193 -60.98 -17.91 -13.89
N VAL A 1194 -61.22 -18.35 -12.63
CA VAL A 1194 -61.45 -17.71 -11.30
C VAL A 1194 -61.31 -18.73 -10.11
N THR A 1195 -60.73 -18.29 -8.98
CA THR A 1195 -60.96 -18.57 -7.52
C THR A 1195 -61.32 -19.95 -6.90
N VAL A 1196 -60.64 -20.34 -5.80
CA VAL A 1196 -61.14 -20.60 -4.39
C VAL A 1196 -60.06 -21.27 -3.48
N GLY A 1197 -59.75 -20.72 -2.27
CA GLY A 1197 -58.98 -21.43 -1.19
C GLY A 1197 -58.25 -20.58 -0.11
N LEU A 1198 -58.75 -20.53 1.15
CA LEU A 1198 -58.29 -19.68 2.31
C LEU A 1198 -57.11 -20.29 3.14
N VAL A 1199 -56.47 -19.72 4.19
CA VAL A 1199 -56.70 -18.62 5.18
C VAL A 1199 -55.35 -17.96 5.65
N ALA A 1200 -55.31 -17.01 6.62
CA ALA A 1200 -54.10 -16.21 6.99
C ALA A 1200 -53.94 -15.72 8.49
N LEU A 1201 -52.72 -15.23 8.84
CA LEU A 1201 -52.11 -14.44 9.99
C LEU A 1201 -52.08 -14.89 11.52
N ALA A 1202 -50.96 -14.56 12.24
CA ALA A 1202 -50.67 -14.60 13.72
C ALA A 1202 -49.26 -15.14 14.27
N ALA A 1203 -48.20 -14.32 14.54
CA ALA A 1203 -46.75 -14.70 14.70
C ALA A 1203 -46.10 -15.13 16.08
N LEU A 1204 -44.82 -15.62 16.02
CA LEU A 1204 -43.65 -15.69 16.97
C LEU A 1204 -43.76 -16.00 18.51
N ALA A 1205 -42.99 -17.00 19.02
CA ALA A 1205 -42.17 -16.98 20.28
C ALA A 1205 -41.49 -18.34 20.65
N ALA A 1206 -40.45 -18.29 21.52
CA ALA A 1206 -39.48 -19.33 21.90
C ALA A 1206 -39.96 -20.68 22.49
N GLY A 1207 -39.18 -21.75 22.27
CA GLY A 1207 -39.28 -23.07 22.93
C GLY A 1207 -38.48 -24.17 22.21
N GLY A 1208 -37.90 -25.14 22.92
CA GLY A 1208 -36.98 -26.14 22.34
C GLY A 1208 -37.48 -27.60 22.35
N VAL A 1209 -36.85 -28.41 21.50
CA VAL A 1209 -36.76 -29.89 21.54
C VAL A 1209 -38.04 -30.71 21.18
N PHE A 1210 -37.94 -31.41 20.04
CA PHE A 1210 -38.65 -32.62 19.59
C PHE A 1210 -40.11 -32.55 19.05
N LEU A 1211 -40.16 -32.81 17.73
CA LEU A 1211 -41.20 -33.45 16.91
C LEU A 1211 -42.63 -32.85 16.80
N ALA A 1212 -42.92 -32.51 15.53
CA ALA A 1212 -44.15 -32.81 14.78
C ALA A 1212 -45.30 -31.77 14.74
N PHE A 1213 -45.62 -31.41 13.49
CA PHE A 1213 -46.86 -30.83 12.95
C PHE A 1213 -47.23 -29.34 13.15
N ARG A 1214 -47.34 -28.71 11.96
CA ARG A 1214 -48.26 -27.64 11.50
C ARG A 1214 -47.76 -26.18 11.43
N ARG A 1215 -48.14 -25.61 10.27
CA ARG A 1215 -48.15 -24.21 9.84
C ARG A 1215 -49.04 -23.33 10.74
N LYS A 1216 -49.00 -22.00 10.64
CA LYS A 1216 -48.03 -20.94 10.19
C LYS A 1216 -48.83 -19.62 10.28
N THR A 1217 -48.22 -18.54 9.78
CA THR A 1217 -48.77 -17.18 9.65
C THR A 1217 -48.87 -16.53 11.03
N ALA A 1218 -48.46 -15.26 11.23
CA ALA A 1218 -48.04 -14.26 10.24
C ALA A 1218 -46.57 -14.51 9.89
#